data_AF-A0A226H7G1-F1
#
_entry.id   AF-A0A226H7G1-F1
#
_cell.length_a   1.000
_cell.length_b   1.000
_cell.length_c   1.000
_cell.angle_alpha   90.00
_cell.angle_beta   90.00
_cell.angle_gamma   90.00
#
_symmetry.space_group_name_H-M   'P 1'
#
loop_
_entity.id
_entity.type
_entity.pdbx_description
1 polymer ?
#
loop_
_entity_poly.entity_id
_entity_poly.type
_entity_poly.pdbx_seq_one_letter_code
_entity_poly.pdbx_strand_id
1 'polypeptide(L)'
;MENIESNTLISTENNTVNDTKNSVNEKNGVANPFYAVEVGSVIRGDIGRFQASIIKGAITRMIPDKEVKQTMTGSSSYAYTDSLNQGSVGVSGSYGISGLANINAGLSVYAGNSVAKLTKKVAVNYNVQMLSGVEYINLNDLNTADLINSLQANPKQMALRALDNYNQLIKKIGKTDLLTIMQNPKDNPEVIEMVEEWVKSVQLFFRDHGDGIVLGVVWGGMGTVSLEMISKSGESSWKYGTKGNFTYSGVGKAITVEAAYDGSNAKRESEVDVSTTSYSSGGCVADQVKKWSEIVEGKAFNDISSISLLEKAPQLSAVKDPPKVPEFKTPAKDSKVTDKIKEISDLSGLEAFAKAAAYEKAKQTEKDLTLDEFLRRAAEKANPKQVNDLKDKVNANDLDVEPNKVIQSIANHSISFKTIGLPENSIAEEPTLEKKDDNYTVLGVWISNWSDLFPWMATGYLNAIDDVSSTQAIIKKQCMIQDFLTLGKTYFMLDASGISHNDFNMDSFTQIAVSFSKQAGYIRDNFDAENVIKNAFDELSIEAQKIYTKWNDIKFLRSAELGLGIMYEGKKSVTGTVIKTEHSTYTKVWYKTDNCSFLPKNYSAFSDFLKVIPFITPNGDVYAFGPSQMLLNQINDDGAIFSKNPLIAAKLTVDKEKRVLKKGDVILYPIRFDAAKDIPSSWVGQSISTNVGAIKNINQHLDNAIKAMKDLNVYSFSSSNWKPDWKPEDYYSFSAIKKQYIGIVEELHNVF
;
A
#
# COMPACT_ATOMS: atom_id res chain seq x y z
N MET A 1 -9.73 48.93 73.23
CA MET A 1 -10.92 48.77 72.38
C MET A 1 -10.46 48.96 70.94
N GLU A 2 -10.28 47.96 70.10
CA GLU A 2 -10.39 46.51 70.23
C GLU A 2 -9.55 45.91 69.09
N ASN A 3 -8.68 44.97 69.47
CA ASN A 3 -8.03 43.87 68.76
C ASN A 3 -7.28 44.01 67.42
N ILE A 4 -6.09 43.44 67.53
CA ILE A 4 -5.00 43.13 66.59
C ILE A 4 -5.19 41.67 66.12
N GLU A 5 -4.51 41.31 65.03
CA GLU A 5 -4.22 39.96 64.46
C GLU A 5 -5.21 39.45 63.39
N SER A 6 -4.80 39.00 62.20
CA SER A 6 -3.48 38.60 61.70
C SER A 6 -3.41 38.69 60.16
N ASN A 7 -2.28 39.20 59.67
CA ASN A 7 -1.82 39.10 58.29
C ASN A 7 -1.06 37.78 58.12
N THR A 8 -1.37 36.96 57.12
CA THR A 8 -0.35 36.15 56.44
C THR A 8 -0.74 35.85 54.99
N LEU A 9 -0.13 36.64 54.08
CA LEU A 9 0.39 36.27 52.76
C LEU A 9 -0.23 35.07 52.02
N ILE A 10 -1.10 35.37 51.06
CA ILE A 10 -1.39 34.49 49.93
C ILE A 10 -0.53 34.98 48.76
N SER A 11 0.45 34.19 48.36
CA SER A 11 1.29 34.45 47.19
C SER A 11 0.46 34.34 45.91
N THR A 12 0.57 35.38 45.10
CA THR A 12 0.15 35.50 43.71
C THR A 12 0.68 34.38 42.82
N GLU A 13 -0.20 33.69 42.11
CA GLU A 13 0.09 33.19 40.76
C GLU A 13 -1.15 33.39 39.86
N ASN A 14 -0.90 33.94 38.68
CA ASN A 14 -1.87 34.40 37.70
C ASN A 14 -2.68 33.23 37.12
N ASN A 15 -3.96 33.12 37.48
CA ASN A 15 -4.92 32.32 36.72
C ASN A 15 -5.48 33.15 35.57
N THR A 16 -4.75 33.16 34.45
CA THR A 16 -5.36 33.43 33.15
C THR A 16 -6.14 32.19 32.75
N VAL A 17 -7.46 32.35 32.66
CA VAL A 17 -8.39 31.35 32.11
C VAL A 17 -8.01 31.16 30.63
N ASN A 18 -7.20 30.14 30.36
CA ASN A 18 -7.06 29.61 29.01
C ASN A 18 -8.26 28.72 28.75
N ASP A 19 -9.20 29.23 27.94
CA ASP A 19 -10.14 28.42 27.17
C ASP A 19 -9.35 27.41 26.32
N THR A 20 -9.09 26.23 26.88
CA THR A 20 -8.68 25.06 26.12
C THR A 20 -9.82 24.70 25.18
N LYS A 21 -9.69 25.16 23.94
CA LYS A 21 -10.30 24.56 22.75
C LYS A 21 -10.14 23.04 22.84
N ASN A 22 -11.24 22.36 23.15
CA ASN A 22 -11.47 20.97 22.79
C ASN A 22 -11.34 20.86 21.26
N SER A 23 -10.11 20.61 20.79
CA SER A 23 -9.84 20.26 19.40
C SER A 23 -10.06 18.77 19.24
N VAL A 24 -11.22 18.46 18.68
CA VAL A 24 -11.55 17.35 17.77
C VAL A 24 -10.69 16.08 17.93
N ASN A 25 -11.29 15.09 18.58
CA ASN A 25 -10.89 13.69 18.56
C ASN A 25 -10.56 13.19 17.14
N GLU A 26 -9.35 12.64 17.01
CA GLU A 26 -8.90 11.55 16.15
C GLU A 26 -9.75 11.21 14.91
N LYS A 27 -9.33 11.69 13.72
CA LYS A 27 -9.72 11.11 12.43
C LYS A 27 -8.98 9.78 12.21
N ASN A 28 -9.46 8.70 12.85
CA ASN A 28 -9.12 7.33 12.46
C ASN A 28 -9.92 6.93 11.21
N GLY A 29 -9.61 7.54 10.06
CA GLY A 29 -10.29 7.27 8.79
C GLY A 29 -9.30 7.09 7.65
N VAL A 30 -9.62 6.17 6.73
CA VAL A 30 -8.90 5.95 5.47
C VAL A 30 -8.82 7.27 4.70
N ALA A 31 -7.61 7.76 4.43
CA ALA A 31 -7.44 8.90 3.54
C ALA A 31 -7.79 8.45 2.11
N ASN A 32 -8.84 9.01 1.51
CA ASN A 32 -9.13 8.80 0.10
C ASN A 32 -7.95 9.37 -0.73
N PRO A 33 -7.17 8.55 -1.46
CA PRO A 33 -6.05 9.04 -2.29
C PRO A 33 -6.50 9.98 -3.42
N PHE A 34 -7.79 9.97 -3.77
CA PHE A 34 -8.38 10.87 -4.77
C PHE A 34 -9.13 12.04 -4.14
N TYR A 35 -8.87 12.33 -2.86
CA TYR A 35 -9.41 13.52 -2.23
C TYR A 35 -9.01 14.78 -3.02
N ALA A 36 -10.00 15.61 -3.35
CA ALA A 36 -9.86 16.80 -4.19
C ALA A 36 -9.39 16.58 -5.64
N VAL A 37 -9.39 15.32 -6.14
CA VAL A 37 -9.14 15.05 -7.56
C VAL A 37 -10.40 15.33 -8.37
N GLU A 38 -10.23 15.91 -9.55
CA GLU A 38 -11.32 16.30 -10.44
C GLU A 38 -10.96 16.00 -11.89
N VAL A 39 -11.96 16.06 -12.79
CA VAL A 39 -11.66 16.06 -14.22
C VAL A 39 -10.79 17.28 -14.55
N GLY A 40 -9.70 17.02 -15.26
CA GLY A 40 -8.68 18.01 -15.61
C GLY A 40 -7.58 18.20 -14.58
N SER A 41 -7.65 17.52 -13.42
CA SER A 41 -6.52 17.43 -12.49
C SER A 41 -5.28 16.89 -13.19
N VAL A 42 -4.13 17.44 -12.82
CA VAL A 42 -2.83 17.06 -13.37
C VAL A 42 -2.20 15.97 -12.51
N ILE A 43 -1.49 15.01 -13.12
CA ILE A 43 -0.68 14.02 -12.39
C ILE A 43 0.81 14.26 -12.57
N ARG A 44 1.55 14.18 -11.47
CA ARG A 44 3.02 14.11 -11.47
C ARG A 44 3.46 12.69 -11.23
N GLY A 45 4.01 12.06 -12.26
CA GLY A 45 4.34 10.64 -12.27
C GLY A 45 5.53 10.28 -11.40
N ASP A 46 6.46 11.21 -11.18
CA ASP A 46 7.64 11.02 -10.33
C ASP A 46 7.29 10.90 -8.83
N ILE A 47 6.28 11.65 -8.37
CA ILE A 47 5.85 11.70 -6.97
C ILE A 47 4.47 11.06 -6.71
N GLY A 48 3.76 10.63 -7.76
CA GLY A 48 2.45 10.00 -7.67
C GLY A 48 1.36 10.91 -7.08
N ARG A 49 1.47 12.24 -7.27
CA ARG A 49 0.53 13.23 -6.72
C ARG A 49 -0.34 13.87 -7.79
N PHE A 50 -1.58 14.20 -7.41
CA PHE A 50 -2.50 15.00 -8.20
C PHE A 50 -2.39 16.48 -7.84
N GLN A 51 -2.59 17.34 -8.85
CA GLN A 51 -2.67 18.79 -8.69
C GLN A 51 -4.05 19.28 -9.17
N ALA A 52 -4.32 20.55 -8.90
CA ALA A 52 -5.58 21.19 -9.26
C ALA A 52 -5.92 21.04 -10.75
N SER A 53 -7.21 21.08 -11.07
CA SER A 53 -7.67 21.02 -12.45
C SER A 53 -7.20 22.23 -13.24
N ILE A 54 -6.70 21.98 -14.45
CA ILE A 54 -6.23 23.03 -15.37
C ILE A 54 -7.19 23.31 -16.53
N ILE A 55 -8.37 22.71 -16.49
CA ILE A 55 -9.45 22.92 -17.46
C ILE A 55 -10.33 24.08 -16.99
N LYS A 56 -10.83 24.86 -17.94
CA LYS A 56 -11.87 25.88 -17.77
C LYS A 56 -13.04 25.59 -18.71
N GLY A 57 -14.24 25.93 -18.26
CA GLY A 57 -15.47 25.76 -19.04
C GLY A 57 -16.07 24.37 -18.92
N ALA A 58 -17.27 24.22 -19.50
CA ALA A 58 -18.11 23.03 -19.36
C ALA A 58 -17.85 22.04 -20.50
N ILE A 59 -16.69 21.37 -20.51
CA ILE A 59 -16.34 20.41 -21.57
C ILE A 59 -16.58 18.94 -21.18
N THR A 60 -17.12 18.70 -20.00
CA THR A 60 -17.33 17.35 -19.47
C THR A 60 -18.76 16.86 -19.74
N ARG A 61 -18.95 15.55 -19.66
CA ARG A 61 -20.25 14.88 -19.61
C ARG A 61 -20.28 13.93 -18.42
N MET A 62 -21.49 13.72 -17.88
CA MET A 62 -21.75 12.73 -16.84
C MET A 62 -22.58 11.59 -17.44
N ILE A 63 -22.07 10.37 -17.32
CA ILE A 63 -22.87 9.16 -17.55
C ILE A 63 -23.27 8.61 -16.18
N PRO A 64 -24.57 8.51 -15.86
CA PRO A 64 -25.00 7.85 -14.64
C PRO A 64 -24.63 6.37 -14.71
N ASP A 65 -24.08 5.85 -13.63
CA ASP A 65 -23.84 4.42 -13.44
C ASP A 65 -24.24 4.07 -12.02
N LYS A 66 -24.85 2.90 -11.84
CA LYS A 66 -25.54 2.56 -10.60
C LYS A 66 -25.11 1.17 -10.14
N GLU A 67 -24.03 1.14 -9.37
CA GLU A 67 -23.58 -0.08 -8.72
C GLU A 67 -23.41 0.16 -7.21
N VAL A 68 -23.85 -0.82 -6.43
CA VAL A 68 -23.61 -0.87 -4.99
C VAL A 68 -22.95 -2.18 -4.68
N LYS A 69 -21.75 -2.11 -4.11
CA LYS A 69 -21.02 -3.28 -3.63
C LYS A 69 -20.94 -3.20 -2.11
N GLN A 70 -21.50 -4.20 -1.45
CA GLN A 70 -21.31 -4.40 -0.01
C GLN A 70 -20.31 -5.53 0.17
N THR A 71 -19.28 -5.28 0.97
CA THR A 71 -18.28 -6.29 1.31
C THR A 71 -18.11 -6.36 2.82
N MET A 72 -17.67 -7.51 3.30
CA MET A 72 -17.22 -7.66 4.67
C MET A 72 -15.76 -8.02 4.63
N THR A 73 -14.99 -7.26 5.38
CA THR A 73 -13.60 -7.51 5.75
C THR A 73 -13.55 -7.59 7.27
N GLY A 74 -12.43 -7.94 7.88
CA GLY A 74 -12.37 -7.94 9.34
C GLY A 74 -11.01 -8.32 9.87
N SER A 75 -10.35 -7.44 10.61
CA SER A 75 -9.03 -7.78 11.13
C SER A 75 -9.10 -8.59 12.42
N SER A 76 -8.45 -9.74 12.47
CA SER A 76 -8.22 -10.44 13.74
C SER A 76 -6.73 -10.62 13.97
N SER A 77 -6.28 -10.22 15.15
CA SER A 77 -4.89 -10.42 15.59
C SER A 77 -4.57 -11.90 15.86
N TYR A 78 -5.55 -12.81 15.79
CA TYR A 78 -5.42 -14.23 16.15
C TYR A 78 -5.92 -15.22 15.09
N ALA A 79 -6.84 -14.82 14.22
CA ALA A 79 -7.34 -15.61 13.10
C ALA A 79 -7.14 -14.85 11.78
N TYR A 80 -6.51 -15.47 10.79
CA TYR A 80 -6.32 -14.85 9.48
C TYR A 80 -7.06 -15.63 8.40
N THR A 81 -7.78 -14.88 7.55
CA THR A 81 -8.11 -15.27 6.19
C THR A 81 -7.86 -14.09 5.25
N ASP A 82 -7.60 -14.36 3.96
CA ASP A 82 -7.29 -13.34 2.95
C ASP A 82 -8.37 -12.23 2.88
N SER A 83 -9.63 -12.55 3.17
CA SER A 83 -10.77 -11.62 3.19
C SER A 83 -10.84 -10.76 4.45
N LEU A 84 -10.20 -11.16 5.54
CA LEU A 84 -10.31 -10.55 6.85
C LEU A 84 -9.26 -9.44 7.04
N ASN A 85 -7.98 -9.71 6.77
CA ASN A 85 -6.87 -8.80 7.12
C ASN A 85 -6.35 -7.93 5.96
N GLN A 86 -7.03 -7.91 4.83
CA GLN A 86 -6.73 -7.01 3.71
C GLN A 86 -7.84 -5.95 3.66
N GLY A 87 -7.56 -4.73 4.12
CA GLY A 87 -8.41 -3.58 3.85
C GLY A 87 -8.58 -3.49 2.34
N SER A 88 -9.76 -3.84 1.85
CA SER A 88 -10.02 -4.05 0.42
C SER A 88 -10.21 -2.70 -0.25
N VAL A 89 -9.10 -2.04 -0.53
CA VAL A 89 -8.99 -0.96 -1.50
C VAL A 89 -7.71 -1.22 -2.29
N GLY A 90 -7.84 -2.06 -3.33
CA GLY A 90 -6.74 -2.31 -4.27
C GLY A 90 -6.80 -1.28 -5.38
N VAL A 91 -5.72 -0.52 -5.58
CA VAL A 91 -5.64 0.44 -6.69
C VAL A 91 -5.17 -0.27 -7.95
N SER A 92 -6.09 -0.62 -8.86
CA SER A 92 -5.72 -1.25 -10.14
C SER A 92 -5.38 -0.21 -11.20
N GLY A 93 -4.31 -0.44 -11.99
CA GLY A 93 -3.98 0.39 -13.15
C GLY A 93 -2.69 0.00 -13.89
N SER A 94 -2.67 0.20 -15.20
CA SER A 94 -1.49 0.00 -16.05
C SER A 94 -1.46 0.99 -17.22
N TYR A 95 -0.42 1.84 -17.31
CA TYR A 95 0.35 2.18 -18.52
C TYR A 95 0.93 3.62 -18.50
N GLY A 96 2.22 3.78 -18.86
CA GLY A 96 2.76 5.00 -19.48
C GLY A 96 3.31 6.10 -18.55
N ILE A 97 2.90 6.12 -17.28
CA ILE A 97 3.57 6.90 -16.23
C ILE A 97 4.55 5.94 -15.54
N SER A 98 5.77 6.43 -15.24
CA SER A 98 6.92 5.64 -14.78
C SER A 98 6.52 4.39 -14.00
N GLY A 99 7.05 3.21 -14.35
CA GLY A 99 6.61 1.95 -13.73
C GLY A 99 6.69 1.94 -12.19
N LEU A 100 7.54 2.80 -11.63
CA LEU A 100 7.66 3.09 -10.21
C LEU A 100 6.42 3.76 -9.59
N ALA A 101 5.76 4.67 -10.31
CA ALA A 101 4.52 5.32 -9.88
C ALA A 101 3.40 4.30 -9.66
N ASN A 102 3.28 3.33 -10.57
CA ASN A 102 2.27 2.25 -10.48
C ASN A 102 2.47 1.39 -9.23
N ILE A 103 3.72 1.06 -8.92
CA ILE A 103 4.05 0.25 -7.76
C ILE A 103 3.83 1.07 -6.48
N ASN A 104 4.27 2.33 -6.44
CA ASN A 104 4.13 3.18 -5.25
C ASN A 104 2.66 3.50 -4.92
N ALA A 105 1.83 3.83 -5.91
CA ALA A 105 0.43 4.16 -5.69
C ALA A 105 -0.35 2.96 -5.10
N GLY A 106 -0.17 1.76 -5.65
CA GLY A 106 -0.79 0.53 -5.13
C GLY A 106 -0.33 0.20 -3.71
N LEU A 107 0.94 0.42 -3.40
CA LEU A 107 1.52 0.14 -2.07
C LEU A 107 1.11 1.15 -1.00
N SER A 108 1.10 2.45 -1.31
CA SER A 108 0.76 3.50 -0.35
C SER A 108 -0.68 3.36 0.16
N VAL A 109 -1.62 3.02 -0.73
CA VAL A 109 -3.02 2.81 -0.34
C VAL A 109 -3.20 1.59 0.55
N TYR A 110 -2.45 0.52 0.30
CA TYR A 110 -2.46 -0.65 1.18
C TYR A 110 -1.85 -0.34 2.54
N ALA A 111 -0.70 0.34 2.57
CA ALA A 111 0.02 0.61 3.80
C ALA A 111 -0.77 1.56 4.73
N GLY A 112 -1.43 2.58 4.17
CA GLY A 112 -2.32 3.47 4.91
C GLY A 112 -3.57 2.78 5.50
N ASN A 113 -3.94 1.60 5.00
CA ASN A 113 -5.13 0.85 5.44
C ASN A 113 -4.84 -0.32 6.39
N SER A 114 -3.58 -0.63 6.67
CA SER A 114 -3.24 -1.75 7.55
C SER A 114 -3.41 -1.38 9.03
N VAL A 115 -4.56 -1.74 9.62
CA VAL A 115 -4.81 -1.58 11.06
C VAL A 115 -4.46 -2.88 11.76
N ALA A 116 -3.28 -2.92 12.38
CA ALA A 116 -2.96 -3.98 13.32
C ALA A 116 -2.64 -3.39 14.69
N LYS A 117 -3.35 -3.89 15.70
CA LYS A 117 -3.23 -3.54 17.13
C LYS A 117 -3.12 -4.85 17.92
N LEU A 118 -2.35 -4.83 19.01
CA LEU A 118 -2.03 -5.99 19.85
C LEU A 118 -3.06 -6.31 20.96
N THR A 119 -4.28 -5.80 20.83
CA THR A 119 -5.38 -6.14 21.73
C THR A 119 -5.97 -7.50 21.37
N LYS A 120 -6.65 -8.20 22.32
CA LYS A 120 -7.56 -9.35 22.05
C LYS A 120 -8.74 -8.85 21.22
N LYS A 121 -8.44 -8.45 19.98
CA LYS A 121 -9.26 -7.64 19.11
C LYS A 121 -9.64 -8.44 17.89
N VAL A 122 -10.94 -8.70 17.76
CA VAL A 122 -11.54 -9.06 16.49
C VAL A 122 -12.25 -7.81 16.00
N ALA A 123 -11.74 -7.25 14.90
CA ALA A 123 -12.45 -6.24 14.15
C ALA A 123 -13.19 -6.89 12.98
N VAL A 124 -14.41 -6.45 12.71
CA VAL A 124 -15.14 -6.78 11.50
C VAL A 124 -15.56 -5.47 10.85
N ASN A 125 -15.07 -5.24 9.63
CA ASN A 125 -15.28 -4.03 8.87
C ASN A 125 -16.26 -4.33 7.74
N TYR A 126 -17.44 -3.74 7.84
CA TYR A 126 -18.45 -3.83 6.82
C TYR A 126 -18.35 -2.62 5.91
N ASN A 127 -18.00 -2.85 4.65
CA ASN A 127 -17.78 -1.79 3.69
C ASN A 127 -18.96 -1.69 2.73
N VAL A 128 -19.33 -0.45 2.41
CA VAL A 128 -20.18 -0.12 1.27
C VAL A 128 -19.37 0.71 0.29
N GLN A 129 -19.45 0.36 -0.98
CA GLN A 129 -19.01 1.17 -2.10
C GLN A 129 -20.22 1.42 -2.98
N MET A 130 -20.50 2.68 -3.27
CA MET A 130 -21.55 3.07 -4.20
C MET A 130 -20.92 3.85 -5.34
N LEU A 131 -21.21 3.43 -6.56
CA LEU A 131 -20.91 4.10 -7.80
C LEU A 131 -22.16 4.84 -8.24
N SER A 132 -22.04 6.15 -8.49
CA SER A 132 -23.15 7.02 -8.89
C SER A 132 -23.04 7.50 -10.34
N GLY A 133 -21.84 7.57 -10.90
CA GLY A 133 -21.63 7.88 -12.30
C GLY A 133 -20.19 8.21 -12.64
N VAL A 134 -19.94 8.37 -13.93
CA VAL A 134 -18.64 8.74 -14.47
C VAL A 134 -18.73 10.10 -15.14
N GLU A 135 -17.89 11.02 -14.67
CA GLU A 135 -17.66 12.28 -15.35
C GLU A 135 -16.41 12.16 -16.22
N TYR A 136 -16.46 12.65 -17.45
CA TYR A 136 -15.31 12.63 -18.35
C TYR A 136 -15.32 13.82 -19.31
N ILE A 137 -14.13 14.20 -19.80
CA ILE A 137 -13.98 15.16 -20.89
C ILE A 137 -14.57 14.54 -22.15
N ASN A 138 -15.55 15.19 -22.75
CA ASN A 138 -16.25 14.68 -23.92
C ASN A 138 -15.44 14.90 -25.20
N LEU A 139 -14.35 14.13 -25.34
CA LEU A 139 -13.38 14.26 -26.42
C LEU A 139 -14.00 14.00 -27.80
N ASN A 140 -15.05 13.19 -27.90
CA ASN A 140 -15.73 12.92 -29.17
C ASN A 140 -16.35 14.17 -29.83
N ASP A 141 -16.61 15.23 -29.07
CA ASP A 141 -17.13 16.51 -29.57
C ASP A 141 -16.11 17.66 -29.47
N LEU A 142 -14.83 17.34 -29.27
CA LEU A 142 -13.73 18.30 -29.20
C LEU A 142 -12.67 17.94 -30.24
N ASN A 143 -12.13 18.93 -30.95
CA ASN A 143 -10.85 18.79 -31.64
C ASN A 143 -9.73 19.37 -30.78
N THR A 144 -8.50 19.34 -31.29
CA THR A 144 -7.32 19.84 -30.57
C THR A 144 -7.39 21.33 -30.26
N ALA A 145 -7.95 22.15 -31.15
CA ALA A 145 -8.12 23.59 -30.91
C ALA A 145 -9.11 23.84 -29.77
N ASP A 146 -10.21 23.10 -29.73
CA ASP A 146 -11.22 23.18 -28.68
C ASP A 146 -10.59 22.80 -27.33
N LEU A 147 -9.86 21.68 -27.28
CA LEU A 147 -9.19 21.24 -26.04
C LEU A 147 -8.16 22.28 -25.55
N ILE A 148 -7.32 22.87 -26.42
CA ILE A 148 -6.40 23.95 -26.02
C ILE A 148 -7.17 25.17 -25.49
N ASN A 149 -8.27 25.54 -26.13
CA ASN A 149 -9.08 26.69 -25.71
C ASN A 149 -9.77 26.46 -24.36
N SER A 150 -9.98 25.20 -23.98
CA SER A 150 -10.46 24.80 -22.66
C SER A 150 -9.39 24.80 -21.57
N LEU A 151 -8.11 25.03 -21.88
CA LEU A 151 -7.08 25.14 -20.85
C LEU A 151 -7.10 26.52 -20.16
N GLN A 152 -6.67 26.57 -18.90
CA GLN A 152 -6.34 27.80 -18.20
C GLN A 152 -5.23 28.59 -18.94
N ALA A 153 -5.08 29.88 -18.61
CA ALA A 153 -4.23 30.80 -19.38
C ALA A 153 -2.76 30.36 -19.47
N ASN A 154 -2.15 29.97 -18.35
CA ASN A 154 -0.77 29.52 -18.30
C ASN A 154 -0.53 28.22 -19.10
N PRO A 155 -1.24 27.10 -18.85
CA PRO A 155 -1.05 25.87 -19.63
C PRO A 155 -1.37 26.06 -21.11
N LYS A 156 -2.40 26.86 -21.46
CA LYS A 156 -2.67 27.25 -22.87
C LYS A 156 -1.44 27.92 -23.50
N GLN A 157 -0.87 28.92 -22.83
CA GLN A 157 0.29 29.65 -23.34
C GLN A 157 1.51 28.74 -23.54
N MET A 158 1.79 27.86 -22.58
CA MET A 158 2.93 26.94 -22.65
C MET A 158 2.74 25.87 -23.73
N ALA A 159 1.53 25.33 -23.88
CA ALA A 159 1.21 24.40 -24.96
C ALA A 159 1.38 25.03 -26.34
N LEU A 160 0.93 26.28 -26.51
CA LEU A 160 1.10 27.05 -27.76
C LEU A 160 2.57 27.41 -28.03
N ARG A 161 3.37 27.68 -26.99
CA ARG A 161 4.81 27.90 -27.15
C ARG A 161 5.52 26.64 -27.67
N ALA A 162 5.18 25.47 -27.14
CA ALA A 162 5.71 24.21 -27.64
C ALA A 162 5.30 23.98 -29.10
N LEU A 163 4.05 24.31 -29.47
CA LEU A 163 3.57 24.24 -30.85
C LEU A 163 4.33 25.21 -31.79
N ASP A 164 4.59 26.45 -31.34
CA ASP A 164 5.33 27.43 -32.14
C ASP A 164 6.75 26.97 -32.46
N ASN A 165 7.44 26.38 -31.47
CA ASN A 165 8.78 25.83 -31.69
C ASN A 165 8.73 24.60 -32.60
N TYR A 166 7.70 23.75 -32.46
CA TYR A 166 7.48 22.60 -33.33
C TYR A 166 7.23 23.01 -34.79
N ASN A 167 6.34 23.97 -35.04
CA ASN A 167 6.02 24.45 -36.39
C ASN A 167 7.24 25.11 -37.06
N GLN A 168 8.01 25.89 -36.30
CA GLN A 168 9.26 26.48 -36.79
C GLN A 168 10.27 25.40 -37.19
N LEU A 169 10.42 24.36 -36.35
CA LEU A 169 11.31 23.23 -36.61
C LEU A 169 10.86 22.45 -37.86
N ILE A 170 9.58 22.08 -37.97
CA ILE A 170 9.04 21.41 -39.17
C ILE A 170 9.29 22.23 -40.44
N LYS A 171 9.02 23.53 -40.39
CA LYS A 171 9.22 24.42 -41.53
C LYS A 171 10.69 24.48 -41.95
N LYS A 172 11.62 24.40 -40.99
CA LYS A 172 13.07 24.42 -41.25
C LYS A 172 13.58 23.10 -41.83
N ILE A 173 13.15 21.95 -41.31
CA ILE A 173 13.59 20.63 -41.79
C ILE A 173 12.97 20.25 -43.15
N GLY A 174 11.78 20.78 -43.45
CA GLY A 174 11.04 20.47 -44.67
C GLY A 174 10.69 18.98 -44.75
N LYS A 175 11.14 18.29 -45.82
CA LYS A 175 10.91 16.85 -46.04
C LYS A 175 12.04 15.96 -45.51
N THR A 176 13.05 16.55 -44.88
CA THR A 176 14.23 15.82 -44.40
C THR A 176 13.88 15.12 -43.09
N ASP A 177 14.30 13.86 -42.94
CA ASP A 177 14.12 13.13 -41.69
C ASP A 177 14.99 13.73 -40.56
N LEU A 178 14.36 14.00 -39.42
CA LEU A 178 15.01 14.66 -38.28
C LEU A 178 16.14 13.81 -37.69
N LEU A 179 16.00 12.48 -37.62
CA LEU A 179 17.04 11.62 -37.06
C LEU A 179 18.30 11.63 -37.93
N THR A 180 18.13 11.68 -39.25
CA THR A 180 19.24 11.82 -40.21
C THR A 180 20.03 13.12 -39.97
N ILE A 181 19.34 14.23 -39.67
CA ILE A 181 19.98 15.51 -39.31
C ILE A 181 20.74 15.36 -37.98
N MET A 182 20.12 14.73 -36.98
CA MET A 182 20.68 14.56 -35.64
C MET A 182 21.88 13.59 -35.57
N GLN A 183 22.05 12.70 -36.55
CA GLN A 183 23.26 11.86 -36.68
C GLN A 183 24.50 12.70 -37.02
N ASN A 184 24.33 13.84 -37.69
CA ASN A 184 25.41 14.76 -38.07
C ASN A 184 25.11 16.19 -37.56
N PRO A 185 25.10 16.40 -36.23
CA PRO A 185 24.62 17.65 -35.64
C PRO A 185 25.49 18.87 -36.02
N LYS A 186 26.76 18.64 -36.36
CA LYS A 186 27.70 19.70 -36.79
C LYS A 186 27.35 20.32 -38.12
N ASP A 187 26.65 19.59 -38.99
CA ASP A 187 26.30 20.04 -40.34
C ASP A 187 25.03 20.91 -40.34
N ASN A 188 24.25 20.85 -39.25
CA ASN A 188 22.97 21.55 -39.11
C ASN A 188 22.79 22.17 -37.71
N PRO A 189 23.73 23.00 -37.22
CA PRO A 189 23.73 23.48 -35.83
C PRO A 189 22.46 24.26 -35.47
N GLU A 190 21.91 25.05 -36.40
CA GLU A 190 20.66 25.79 -36.23
C GLU A 190 19.46 24.87 -36.00
N VAL A 191 19.39 23.73 -36.70
CA VAL A 191 18.29 22.76 -36.51
C VAL A 191 18.40 22.08 -35.14
N ILE A 192 19.62 21.77 -34.69
CA ILE A 192 19.85 21.16 -33.37
C ILE A 192 19.43 22.13 -32.25
N GLU A 193 19.78 23.41 -32.36
CA GLU A 193 19.32 24.44 -31.41
C GLU A 193 17.79 24.50 -31.35
N MET A 194 17.11 24.46 -32.49
CA MET A 194 15.65 24.44 -32.56
C MET A 194 15.02 23.18 -31.94
N VAL A 195 15.67 22.01 -32.09
CA VAL A 195 15.26 20.77 -31.41
C VAL A 195 15.35 20.93 -29.90
N GLU A 196 16.48 21.44 -29.39
CA GLU A 196 16.67 21.67 -27.96
C GLU A 196 15.65 22.67 -27.40
N GLU A 197 15.34 23.75 -28.14
CA GLU A 197 14.32 24.73 -27.75
C GLU A 197 12.90 24.16 -27.73
N TRP A 198 12.55 23.32 -28.70
CA TRP A 198 11.27 22.61 -28.74
C TRP A 198 11.16 21.63 -27.57
N VAL A 199 12.14 20.74 -27.38
CA VAL A 199 12.17 19.76 -26.29
C VAL A 199 12.10 20.45 -24.93
N LYS A 200 12.86 21.54 -24.74
CA LYS A 200 12.83 22.33 -23.52
C LYS A 200 11.45 22.90 -23.24
N SER A 201 10.73 23.37 -24.26
CA SER A 201 9.37 23.90 -24.10
C SER A 201 8.38 22.81 -23.69
N VAL A 202 8.49 21.60 -24.25
CA VAL A 202 7.71 20.42 -23.84
C VAL A 202 8.04 20.02 -22.40
N GLN A 203 9.32 19.94 -22.04
CA GLN A 203 9.75 19.59 -20.68
C GLN A 203 9.31 20.61 -19.63
N LEU A 204 9.35 21.91 -19.96
CA LEU A 204 8.81 22.96 -19.10
C LEU A 204 7.31 22.77 -18.86
N PHE A 205 6.56 22.42 -19.91
CA PHE A 205 5.14 22.12 -19.78
C PHE A 205 4.91 20.92 -18.84
N PHE A 206 5.63 19.80 -19.01
CA PHE A 206 5.48 18.64 -18.11
C PHE A 206 5.93 18.92 -16.67
N ARG A 207 6.97 19.74 -16.48
CA ARG A 207 7.44 20.13 -15.15
C ARG A 207 6.39 20.94 -14.39
N ASP A 208 5.69 21.84 -15.08
CA ASP A 208 4.75 22.77 -14.43
C ASP A 208 3.33 22.18 -14.35
N HIS A 209 2.93 21.40 -15.36
CA HIS A 209 1.58 20.84 -15.56
C HIS A 209 1.56 19.31 -15.63
N GLY A 210 2.55 18.65 -15.02
CA GLY A 210 2.64 17.20 -14.86
C GLY A 210 2.78 16.41 -16.16
N ASP A 211 2.91 15.09 -16.03
CA ASP A 211 3.11 14.19 -17.17
C ASP A 211 1.80 13.89 -17.91
N GLY A 212 0.66 14.08 -17.23
CA GLY A 212 -0.65 13.81 -17.78
C GLY A 212 -1.80 14.51 -17.06
N ILE A 213 -3.00 14.21 -17.51
CA ILE A 213 -4.25 14.82 -17.09
C ILE A 213 -5.32 13.76 -16.83
N VAL A 214 -6.15 14.01 -15.82
CA VAL A 214 -7.34 13.23 -15.51
C VAL A 214 -8.42 13.53 -16.55
N LEU A 215 -8.66 12.58 -17.45
CA LEU A 215 -9.70 12.66 -18.48
C LEU A 215 -11.10 12.34 -17.94
N GLY A 216 -11.18 11.57 -16.87
CA GLY A 216 -12.45 11.21 -16.26
C GLY A 216 -12.28 10.73 -14.82
N VAL A 217 -13.36 10.84 -14.06
CA VAL A 217 -13.43 10.41 -12.67
C VAL A 217 -14.68 9.57 -12.43
N VAL A 218 -14.56 8.61 -11.54
CA VAL A 218 -15.66 7.80 -11.03
C VAL A 218 -16.18 8.46 -9.76
N TRP A 219 -17.41 8.95 -9.80
CA TRP A 219 -18.08 9.56 -8.66
C TRP A 219 -18.87 8.53 -7.87
N GLY A 220 -18.79 8.62 -6.55
CA GLY A 220 -19.52 7.73 -5.67
C GLY A 220 -19.34 8.06 -4.20
N GLY A 221 -19.49 7.04 -3.37
CA GLY A 221 -19.23 7.09 -1.95
C GLY A 221 -18.69 5.77 -1.46
N MET A 222 -17.87 5.83 -0.42
CA MET A 222 -17.42 4.65 0.30
C MET A 222 -17.62 4.83 1.78
N GLY A 223 -17.97 3.77 2.48
CA GLY A 223 -18.20 3.82 3.90
C GLY A 223 -17.88 2.50 4.55
N THR A 224 -17.51 2.57 5.82
CA THR A 224 -17.16 1.41 6.62
C THR A 224 -17.81 1.54 7.99
N VAL A 225 -18.49 0.49 8.44
CA VAL A 225 -18.81 0.29 9.86
C VAL A 225 -17.86 -0.76 10.39
N SER A 226 -17.07 -0.39 11.39
CA SER A 226 -16.11 -1.26 12.03
C SER A 226 -16.64 -1.64 13.41
N LEU A 227 -16.87 -2.94 13.61
CA LEU A 227 -17.10 -3.52 14.91
C LEU A 227 -15.76 -3.99 15.46
N GLU A 228 -15.40 -3.62 16.67
CA GLU A 228 -14.18 -4.03 17.35
C GLU A 228 -14.55 -4.69 18.69
N MET A 229 -14.14 -5.93 18.88
CA MET A 229 -14.39 -6.69 20.11
C MET A 229 -13.06 -6.88 20.83
N ILE A 230 -12.92 -6.29 22.02
CA ILE A 230 -11.72 -6.34 22.85
C ILE A 230 -12.01 -7.21 24.07
N SER A 231 -11.23 -8.25 24.34
CA SER A 231 -11.41 -9.02 25.58
C SER A 231 -11.13 -8.21 26.85
N LYS A 232 -11.99 -8.39 27.87
CA LYS A 232 -11.89 -7.82 29.23
C LYS A 232 -10.86 -8.52 30.12
N SER A 233 -10.50 -9.77 29.79
CA SER A 233 -9.47 -10.49 30.55
C SER A 233 -8.11 -9.85 30.26
N GLY A 234 -7.42 -9.34 31.29
CA GLY A 234 -6.02 -8.89 31.19
C GLY A 234 -5.03 -10.02 30.88
N GLU A 235 -5.50 -11.27 30.91
CA GLU A 235 -4.75 -12.43 30.41
C GLU A 235 -4.62 -12.32 28.88
N SER A 236 -3.44 -11.95 28.40
CA SER A 236 -3.10 -11.87 26.96
C SER A 236 -2.97 -13.24 26.28
N SER A 237 -3.53 -14.31 26.88
CA SER A 237 -3.52 -15.65 26.30
C SER A 237 -4.90 -16.20 25.98
N TRP A 238 -4.99 -16.87 24.84
CA TRP A 238 -5.89 -18.01 24.66
C TRP A 238 -5.21 -19.24 25.26
N LYS A 239 -6.01 -20.18 25.79
CA LYS A 239 -5.50 -21.53 26.12
C LYS A 239 -4.92 -22.14 24.85
N TYR A 240 -3.60 -22.10 24.73
CA TYR A 240 -2.88 -22.66 23.61
C TYR A 240 -3.20 -24.17 23.53
N GLY A 241 -3.86 -24.62 22.46
CA GLY A 241 -3.94 -26.04 22.12
C GLY A 241 -5.28 -26.78 22.21
N THR A 242 -6.44 -26.13 22.04
CA THR A 242 -7.70 -26.87 21.81
C THR A 242 -8.32 -26.50 20.47
N LYS A 243 -8.18 -27.40 19.50
CA LYS A 243 -8.85 -27.49 18.19
C LYS A 243 -9.80 -26.32 17.86
N GLY A 244 -9.30 -25.30 17.17
CA GLY A 244 -10.12 -24.39 16.38
C GLY A 244 -10.00 -24.79 14.92
N ASN A 245 -11.12 -25.10 14.24
CA ASN A 245 -11.11 -25.32 12.80
C ASN A 245 -11.10 -23.94 12.11
N PHE A 246 -10.01 -23.60 11.45
CA PHE A 246 -9.81 -22.31 10.80
C PHE A 246 -10.30 -22.36 9.35
N THR A 247 -11.49 -21.83 9.08
CA THR A 247 -11.92 -21.54 7.71
C THR A 247 -12.97 -20.44 7.74
N TYR A 248 -12.57 -19.18 7.55
CA TYR A 248 -13.52 -18.11 7.24
C TYR A 248 -13.59 -17.92 5.72
N SER A 249 -14.81 -17.87 5.24
CA SER A 249 -15.22 -18.04 3.85
C SER A 249 -14.69 -16.99 2.87
N GLY A 250 -14.59 -17.39 1.60
CA GLY A 250 -14.41 -16.49 0.46
C GLY A 250 -15.60 -15.55 0.20
N VAL A 251 -15.46 -14.73 -0.84
CA VAL A 251 -16.42 -13.71 -1.29
C VAL A 251 -17.86 -14.27 -1.35
N GLY A 252 -18.81 -13.63 -0.65
CA GLY A 252 -20.25 -13.93 -0.75
C GLY A 252 -20.87 -14.81 0.35
N LYS A 253 -20.16 -15.10 1.46
CA LYS A 253 -20.74 -15.80 2.62
C LYS A 253 -20.67 -14.93 3.86
N ALA A 254 -21.80 -14.77 4.54
CA ALA A 254 -21.91 -14.04 5.79
C ALA A 254 -21.64 -14.99 6.98
N ILE A 255 -20.88 -14.51 7.97
CA ILE A 255 -20.60 -15.23 9.22
C ILE A 255 -21.16 -14.40 10.39
N THR A 256 -21.55 -15.08 11.47
CA THR A 256 -21.99 -14.40 12.70
C THR A 256 -20.78 -13.86 13.49
N VAL A 257 -21.01 -12.83 14.30
CA VAL A 257 -19.99 -12.22 15.18
C VAL A 257 -19.43 -13.26 16.19
N GLU A 258 -20.26 -14.17 16.68
CA GLU A 258 -19.87 -15.29 17.55
C GLU A 258 -18.90 -16.25 16.86
N ALA A 259 -19.17 -16.59 15.59
CA ALA A 259 -18.28 -17.46 14.82
C ALA A 259 -16.89 -16.86 14.66
N ALA A 260 -16.78 -15.53 14.49
CA ALA A 260 -15.52 -14.81 14.38
C ALA A 260 -14.74 -14.70 15.70
N TYR A 261 -15.42 -14.76 16.85
CA TYR A 261 -14.83 -14.58 18.18
C TYR A 261 -14.39 -15.91 18.85
N ASP A 262 -15.13 -17.01 18.71
CA ASP A 262 -14.91 -18.20 19.58
C ASP A 262 -14.82 -19.57 18.91
N GLY A 263 -14.74 -19.67 17.58
CA GLY A 263 -14.26 -20.88 16.89
C GLY A 263 -14.79 -22.24 17.40
N SER A 264 -16.04 -22.31 17.90
CA SER A 264 -16.80 -23.46 18.44
C SER A 264 -17.00 -23.66 19.97
N ASN A 265 -16.62 -22.76 20.88
CA ASN A 265 -16.94 -22.90 22.32
C ASN A 265 -18.22 -22.14 22.78
N ALA A 266 -19.36 -22.46 22.17
CA ALA A 266 -20.65 -21.74 22.28
C ALA A 266 -21.33 -21.61 23.68
N LYS A 267 -20.64 -21.69 24.84
CA LYS A 267 -21.27 -21.63 26.18
C LYS A 267 -20.43 -21.02 27.33
N ARG A 268 -19.76 -19.88 27.14
CA ARG A 268 -19.28 -19.08 28.28
C ARG A 268 -19.65 -17.61 28.11
N GLU A 269 -20.04 -16.96 29.21
CA GLU A 269 -20.24 -15.51 29.28
C GLU A 269 -19.02 -14.82 28.66
N SER A 270 -19.24 -14.07 27.59
CA SER A 270 -18.16 -13.46 26.83
C SER A 270 -17.60 -12.25 27.59
N GLU A 271 -16.41 -12.39 28.16
CA GLU A 271 -15.63 -11.29 28.74
C GLU A 271 -15.03 -10.40 27.63
N VAL A 272 -15.87 -9.66 26.90
CA VAL A 272 -15.44 -8.68 25.88
C VAL A 272 -16.13 -7.34 26.06
N ASP A 273 -15.39 -6.27 25.76
CA ASP A 273 -15.89 -4.94 25.43
C ASP A 273 -16.06 -4.84 23.92
N VAL A 274 -17.16 -4.23 23.50
CA VAL A 274 -17.42 -3.95 22.10
C VAL A 274 -17.25 -2.44 21.90
N SER A 275 -16.42 -2.05 20.95
CA SER A 275 -16.38 -0.69 20.42
C SER A 275 -16.77 -0.70 18.95
N THR A 276 -17.40 0.38 18.52
CA THR A 276 -17.86 0.54 17.13
C THR A 276 -17.37 1.87 16.62
N THR A 277 -16.78 1.86 15.44
CA THR A 277 -16.45 3.08 14.70
C THR A 277 -17.10 3.02 13.33
N SER A 278 -17.43 4.18 12.79
CA SER A 278 -17.91 4.27 11.42
C SER A 278 -17.21 5.41 10.69
N TYR A 279 -17.02 5.21 9.40
CA TYR A 279 -16.39 6.16 8.51
C TYR A 279 -17.19 6.22 7.21
N SER A 280 -17.33 7.41 6.64
CA SER A 280 -17.91 7.60 5.32
C SER A 280 -17.17 8.68 4.56
N SER A 281 -16.94 8.46 3.28
CA SER A 281 -16.42 9.40 2.30
C SER A 281 -17.47 9.57 1.19
N GLY A 282 -17.97 10.80 1.03
CA GLY A 282 -19.15 11.12 0.22
C GLY A 282 -20.46 10.97 1.01
N GLY A 283 -21.22 12.06 1.18
CA GLY A 283 -22.53 12.09 1.83
C GLY A 283 -23.61 11.20 1.20
N CYS A 284 -23.35 10.65 0.01
CA CYS A 284 -24.25 9.75 -0.69
C CYS A 284 -24.39 8.38 0.00
N VAL A 285 -23.39 7.98 0.82
CA VAL A 285 -23.43 6.77 1.66
C VAL A 285 -23.55 7.07 3.17
N ALA A 286 -23.41 8.34 3.59
CA ALA A 286 -23.34 8.72 5.02
C ALA A 286 -24.57 8.29 5.83
N ASP A 287 -25.80 8.54 5.34
CA ASP A 287 -27.02 8.14 6.03
C ASP A 287 -27.13 6.61 6.21
N GLN A 288 -26.65 5.86 5.22
CA GLN A 288 -26.64 4.41 5.28
C GLN A 288 -25.62 3.92 6.29
N VAL A 289 -24.39 4.47 6.26
CA VAL A 289 -23.34 4.16 7.24
C VAL A 289 -23.82 4.47 8.65
N LYS A 290 -24.51 5.59 8.84
CA LYS A 290 -25.11 5.97 10.13
C LYS A 290 -26.17 4.96 10.60
N LYS A 291 -27.16 4.64 9.75
CA LYS A 291 -28.19 3.62 10.06
C LYS A 291 -27.59 2.24 10.30
N TRP A 292 -26.51 1.91 9.61
CA TRP A 292 -25.79 0.66 9.78
C TRP A 292 -25.01 0.65 11.11
N SER A 293 -24.38 1.77 11.48
CA SER A 293 -23.74 1.98 12.79
C SER A 293 -24.74 1.77 13.92
N GLU A 294 -25.94 2.35 13.84
CA GLU A 294 -27.02 2.21 14.85
C GLU A 294 -27.43 0.75 15.13
N ILE A 295 -27.16 -0.20 14.22
CA ILE A 295 -27.44 -1.63 14.44
C ILE A 295 -26.51 -2.22 15.51
N VAL A 296 -25.28 -1.73 15.61
CA VAL A 296 -24.22 -2.29 16.46
C VAL A 296 -23.77 -1.34 17.58
N GLU A 297 -23.96 -0.04 17.39
CA GLU A 297 -23.46 1.00 18.29
C GLU A 297 -24.10 0.94 19.68
N GLY A 298 -23.27 0.95 20.71
CA GLY A 298 -23.69 0.92 22.12
C GLY A 298 -24.29 -0.41 22.61
N LYS A 299 -24.32 -1.46 21.77
CA LYS A 299 -24.87 -2.78 22.14
C LYS A 299 -23.82 -3.69 22.75
N ALA A 300 -24.23 -4.52 23.70
CA ALA A 300 -23.35 -5.53 24.29
C ALA A 300 -23.10 -6.68 23.32
N PHE A 301 -22.00 -7.43 23.50
CA PHE A 301 -21.65 -8.57 22.64
C PHE A 301 -22.80 -9.59 22.52
N ASN A 302 -23.49 -9.90 23.61
CA ASN A 302 -24.61 -10.84 23.60
C ASN A 302 -25.73 -10.42 22.62
N ASP A 303 -25.98 -9.12 22.46
CA ASP A 303 -27.03 -8.58 21.59
C ASP A 303 -26.66 -8.61 20.10
N ILE A 304 -25.37 -8.72 19.78
CA ILE A 304 -24.84 -8.68 18.41
C ILE A 304 -24.17 -9.98 17.96
N SER A 305 -23.88 -10.89 18.89
CA SER A 305 -23.15 -12.16 18.68
C SER A 305 -23.77 -13.04 17.58
N SER A 306 -25.10 -13.15 17.56
CA SER A 306 -25.86 -13.94 16.59
C SER A 306 -26.21 -13.20 15.31
N ILE A 307 -25.85 -11.92 15.18
CA ILE A 307 -26.19 -11.12 14.00
C ILE A 307 -25.23 -11.47 12.85
N SER A 308 -25.81 -11.93 11.75
CA SER A 308 -25.17 -11.89 10.43
C SER A 308 -25.25 -10.46 9.91
N LEU A 309 -24.24 -9.63 10.24
CA LEU A 309 -24.30 -8.18 10.01
C LEU A 309 -24.30 -7.79 8.54
N LEU A 310 -23.84 -8.68 7.64
CA LEU A 310 -23.98 -8.50 6.19
C LEU A 310 -25.44 -8.74 5.74
N GLU A 311 -26.17 -9.68 6.34
CA GLU A 311 -27.61 -9.92 6.07
C GLU A 311 -28.50 -8.83 6.68
N LYS A 312 -28.03 -8.19 7.76
CA LYS A 312 -28.68 -7.02 8.36
C LYS A 312 -28.15 -5.68 7.82
N ALA A 313 -27.20 -5.72 6.87
CA ALA A 313 -26.73 -4.52 6.20
C ALA A 313 -27.92 -3.80 5.58
N PRO A 314 -28.13 -2.51 5.84
CA PRO A 314 -29.22 -1.78 5.20
C PRO A 314 -29.07 -1.91 3.68
N GLN A 315 -30.07 -2.52 3.03
CA GLN A 315 -30.16 -2.55 1.57
C GLN A 315 -30.16 -1.10 1.08
N LEU A 316 -29.24 -0.74 0.17
CA LEU A 316 -29.36 0.54 -0.54
C LEU A 316 -30.60 0.43 -1.42
N SER A 317 -31.70 1.02 -0.96
CA SER A 317 -32.98 0.97 -1.65
C SER A 317 -32.96 1.71 -2.99
N ALA A 318 -31.98 2.60 -3.22
CA ALA A 318 -31.67 3.20 -4.52
C ALA A 318 -30.26 3.83 -4.52
N VAL A 319 -29.55 3.72 -5.65
CA VAL A 319 -28.34 4.52 -5.91
C VAL A 319 -28.73 5.99 -6.07
N LYS A 320 -28.07 6.88 -5.31
CA LYS A 320 -28.26 8.33 -5.46
C LYS A 320 -27.76 8.79 -6.83
N ASP A 321 -28.49 9.70 -7.46
CA ASP A 321 -28.12 10.25 -8.77
C ASP A 321 -26.72 10.87 -8.73
N PRO A 322 -25.96 10.87 -9.84
CA PRO A 322 -24.61 11.45 -9.85
C PRO A 322 -24.59 12.96 -9.55
N PRO A 323 -23.42 13.52 -9.22
CA PRO A 323 -23.24 14.97 -9.17
C PRO A 323 -23.77 15.64 -10.44
N LYS A 324 -24.42 16.80 -10.31
CA LYS A 324 -24.80 17.58 -11.47
C LYS A 324 -23.57 18.27 -12.05
N VAL A 325 -23.27 17.97 -13.31
CA VAL A 325 -22.24 18.69 -14.08
C VAL A 325 -22.90 19.73 -14.97
N PRO A 326 -22.23 20.86 -15.27
CA PRO A 326 -22.71 21.81 -16.25
C PRO A 326 -22.97 21.15 -17.61
N GLU A 327 -23.96 21.63 -18.36
CA GLU A 327 -24.19 21.15 -19.73
C GLU A 327 -22.97 21.39 -20.60
N PHE A 328 -22.62 20.37 -21.39
CA PHE A 328 -21.50 20.43 -22.32
C PHE A 328 -21.62 21.65 -23.25
N LYS A 329 -20.56 22.44 -23.32
CA LYS A 329 -20.40 23.59 -24.19
C LYS A 329 -19.04 23.54 -24.85
N THR A 330 -19.05 23.63 -26.18
CA THR A 330 -17.83 23.79 -26.95
C THR A 330 -17.14 25.11 -26.57
N PRO A 331 -15.83 25.10 -26.31
CA PRO A 331 -15.06 26.29 -26.00
C PRO A 331 -15.18 27.38 -27.08
N ALA A 332 -15.10 28.64 -26.68
CA ALA A 332 -15.11 29.75 -27.62
C ALA A 332 -13.90 29.64 -28.57
N LYS A 333 -14.16 29.73 -29.87
CA LYS A 333 -13.11 29.63 -30.89
C LYS A 333 -12.16 30.81 -30.80
N ASP A 334 -10.87 30.49 -30.76
CA ASP A 334 -9.78 31.44 -30.88
C ASP A 334 -9.11 31.21 -32.24
N SER A 335 -9.22 32.18 -33.16
CA SER A 335 -8.65 32.05 -34.50
C SER A 335 -7.14 31.88 -34.44
N LYS A 336 -6.44 32.55 -33.50
CA LYS A 336 -4.98 32.42 -33.37
C LYS A 336 -4.56 31.00 -33.01
N VAL A 337 -5.35 30.29 -32.21
CA VAL A 337 -5.11 28.88 -31.88
C VAL A 337 -5.37 28.01 -33.10
N THR A 338 -6.50 28.24 -33.77
CA THR A 338 -6.89 27.47 -34.97
C THR A 338 -5.85 27.60 -36.08
N ASP A 339 -5.37 28.82 -36.33
CA ASP A 339 -4.38 29.12 -37.36
C ASP A 339 -3.04 28.43 -37.07
N LYS A 340 -2.57 28.47 -35.81
CA LYS A 340 -1.33 27.78 -35.40
C LYS A 340 -1.42 26.26 -35.55
N ILE A 341 -2.55 25.64 -35.21
CA ILE A 341 -2.70 24.18 -35.32
C ILE A 341 -2.81 23.77 -36.80
N LYS A 342 -3.41 24.59 -37.66
CA LYS A 342 -3.49 24.33 -39.11
C LYS A 342 -2.13 24.36 -39.83
N GLU A 343 -1.11 24.95 -39.23
CA GLU A 343 0.27 24.87 -39.75
C GLU A 343 0.86 23.46 -39.64
N ILE A 344 0.26 22.56 -38.85
CA ILE A 344 0.61 21.14 -38.80
C ILE A 344 0.07 20.49 -40.08
N SER A 345 0.96 20.32 -41.06
CA SER A 345 0.60 19.86 -42.41
C SER A 345 0.47 18.34 -42.53
N ASP A 346 1.30 17.57 -41.83
CA ASP A 346 1.14 16.13 -41.61
C ASP A 346 1.88 15.68 -40.33
N LEU A 347 1.60 14.46 -39.85
CA LEU A 347 2.33 13.82 -38.76
C LEU A 347 3.42 12.87 -39.28
N SER A 348 3.79 12.97 -40.57
CA SER A 348 4.84 12.14 -41.14
C SER A 348 6.18 12.53 -40.53
N GLY A 349 6.78 11.60 -39.80
CA GLY A 349 8.00 11.86 -39.01
C GLY A 349 7.78 12.11 -37.52
N LEU A 350 6.54 12.07 -37.00
CA LEU A 350 6.27 12.22 -35.55
C LEU A 350 7.09 11.24 -34.68
N GLU A 351 7.38 10.05 -35.20
CA GLU A 351 8.26 9.07 -34.56
C GLU A 351 9.69 9.58 -34.38
N ALA A 352 10.23 10.31 -35.38
CA ALA A 352 11.55 10.94 -35.29
C ALA A 352 11.57 12.01 -34.19
N PHE A 353 10.52 12.82 -34.08
CA PHE A 353 10.37 13.80 -33.01
C PHE A 353 10.27 13.15 -31.62
N ALA A 354 9.46 12.09 -31.48
CA ALA A 354 9.35 11.35 -30.22
C ALA A 354 10.70 10.75 -29.80
N LYS A 355 11.45 10.17 -30.74
CA LYS A 355 12.80 9.65 -30.51
C LYS A 355 13.81 10.75 -30.16
N ALA A 356 13.76 11.88 -30.85
CA ALA A 356 14.61 13.05 -30.57
C ALA A 356 14.38 13.59 -29.15
N ALA A 357 13.11 13.78 -28.76
CA ALA A 357 12.76 14.25 -27.42
C ALA A 357 13.21 13.27 -26.32
N ALA A 358 13.05 11.97 -26.55
CA ALA A 358 13.50 10.92 -25.64
C ALA A 358 15.03 10.87 -25.50
N TYR A 359 15.74 11.01 -26.63
CA TYR A 359 17.21 11.09 -26.67
C TYR A 359 17.74 12.30 -25.91
N GLU A 360 17.19 13.49 -26.16
CA GLU A 360 17.60 14.71 -25.45
C GLU A 360 17.32 14.62 -23.94
N LYS A 361 16.23 13.97 -23.53
CA LYS A 361 15.98 13.66 -22.11
C LYS A 361 17.02 12.69 -21.54
N ALA A 362 17.40 11.64 -22.28
CA ALA A 362 18.40 10.67 -21.84
C ALA A 362 19.81 11.26 -21.73
N LYS A 363 20.19 12.18 -22.62
CA LYS A 363 21.50 12.89 -22.57
C LYS A 363 21.70 13.74 -21.33
N GLN A 364 20.61 14.22 -20.71
CA GLN A 364 20.70 14.99 -19.46
C GLN A 364 21.32 14.16 -18.34
N THR A 365 21.12 12.84 -18.36
CA THR A 365 21.70 11.88 -17.41
C THR A 365 22.95 11.19 -17.96
N GLU A 366 23.00 10.88 -19.26
CA GLU A 366 24.13 10.23 -19.94
C GLU A 366 24.76 11.14 -20.99
N LYS A 367 25.68 12.02 -20.59
CA LYS A 367 26.22 13.09 -21.46
C LYS A 367 26.94 12.58 -22.73
N ASP A 368 27.51 11.38 -22.67
CA ASP A 368 28.26 10.77 -23.78
C ASP A 368 27.40 9.84 -24.66
N LEU A 369 26.08 9.78 -24.41
CA LEU A 369 25.16 8.95 -25.18
C LEU A 369 25.05 9.46 -26.62
N THR A 370 25.35 8.59 -27.58
CA THR A 370 25.16 8.88 -29.01
C THR A 370 23.75 8.51 -29.45
N LEU A 371 23.26 9.15 -30.53
CA LEU A 371 21.93 8.85 -31.06
C LEU A 371 21.80 7.39 -31.50
N ASP A 372 22.80 6.85 -32.20
CA ASP A 372 22.78 5.46 -32.66
C ASP A 372 22.72 4.47 -31.49
N GLU A 373 23.48 4.73 -30.43
CA GLU A 373 23.43 3.91 -29.22
C GLU A 373 22.08 4.02 -28.50
N PHE A 374 21.51 5.23 -28.43
CA PHE A 374 20.17 5.43 -27.89
C PHE A 374 19.12 4.65 -28.68
N LEU A 375 19.11 4.77 -30.00
CA LEU A 375 18.14 4.09 -30.87
C LEU A 375 18.27 2.56 -30.78
N ARG A 376 19.51 2.06 -30.69
CA ARG A 376 19.79 0.64 -30.48
C ARG A 376 19.21 0.14 -29.15
N ARG A 377 19.46 0.86 -28.04
CA ARG A 377 18.91 0.53 -26.71
C ARG A 377 17.39 0.64 -26.65
N ALA A 378 16.83 1.67 -27.28
CA ALA A 378 15.40 1.91 -27.30
C ALA A 378 14.60 0.76 -27.95
N ALA A 379 15.21 0.05 -28.90
CA ALA A 379 14.63 -1.11 -29.56
C ALA A 379 14.74 -2.42 -28.75
N GLU A 380 15.56 -2.45 -27.71
CA GLU A 380 15.68 -3.62 -26.82
C GLU A 380 14.42 -3.82 -25.98
N LYS A 381 14.21 -5.02 -25.45
CA LYS A 381 13.11 -5.31 -24.52
C LYS A 381 13.41 -4.73 -23.14
N ALA A 382 12.38 -4.19 -22.48
CA ALA A 382 12.54 -3.68 -21.14
C ALA A 382 12.94 -4.81 -20.18
N ASN A 383 13.86 -4.52 -19.27
CA ASN A 383 14.42 -5.50 -18.35
C ASN A 383 13.68 -5.46 -16.99
N PRO A 384 12.88 -6.48 -16.64
CA PRO A 384 12.14 -6.51 -15.37
C PRO A 384 13.01 -6.96 -14.18
N LYS A 385 14.33 -7.15 -14.34
CA LYS A 385 15.19 -7.76 -13.31
C LYS A 385 15.05 -7.09 -11.94
N GLN A 386 15.09 -5.76 -11.85
CA GLN A 386 15.01 -5.10 -10.54
C GLN A 386 13.68 -5.32 -9.83
N VAL A 387 12.58 -5.35 -10.58
CA VAL A 387 11.24 -5.65 -10.02
C VAL A 387 11.13 -7.11 -9.62
N ASN A 388 11.71 -8.03 -10.41
CA ASN A 388 11.82 -9.45 -10.03
C ASN A 388 12.63 -9.62 -8.74
N ASP A 389 13.79 -8.96 -8.63
CA ASP A 389 14.65 -9.02 -7.46
C ASP A 389 13.92 -8.49 -6.21
N LEU A 390 13.13 -7.41 -6.36
CA LEU A 390 12.28 -6.90 -5.28
C LEU A 390 11.17 -7.89 -4.93
N LYS A 391 10.45 -8.44 -5.93
CA LYS A 391 9.40 -9.44 -5.74
C LYS A 391 9.93 -10.66 -5.01
N ASP A 392 11.11 -11.16 -5.37
CA ASP A 392 11.73 -12.30 -4.72
C ASP A 392 12.08 -12.00 -3.26
N LYS A 393 12.60 -10.81 -2.96
CA LYS A 393 12.83 -10.36 -1.57
C LYS A 393 11.53 -10.25 -0.76
N VAL A 394 10.45 -9.74 -1.36
CA VAL A 394 9.13 -9.64 -0.73
C VAL A 394 8.58 -11.04 -0.43
N ASN A 395 8.53 -11.93 -1.44
CA ASN A 395 8.06 -13.30 -1.30
C ASN A 395 8.89 -14.14 -0.32
N ALA A 396 10.16 -13.79 -0.14
CA ALA A 396 11.05 -14.44 0.81
C ALA A 396 11.00 -13.84 2.23
N ASN A 397 10.24 -12.75 2.44
CA ASN A 397 10.28 -11.93 3.65
C ASN A 397 11.72 -11.49 4.03
N ASP A 398 12.56 -11.18 3.03
CA ASP A 398 14.01 -11.02 3.17
C ASP A 398 14.49 -9.55 3.11
N LEU A 399 13.56 -8.60 3.27
CA LEU A 399 13.87 -7.17 3.23
C LEU A 399 14.75 -6.76 4.40
N ASP A 400 15.78 -5.94 4.13
CA ASP A 400 16.58 -5.31 5.19
C ASP A 400 15.93 -3.98 5.60
N VAL A 401 15.45 -3.91 6.85
CA VAL A 401 14.67 -2.78 7.37
C VAL A 401 15.49 -1.90 8.32
N GLU A 402 16.74 -2.27 8.60
CA GLU A 402 17.57 -1.54 9.57
C GLU A 402 17.97 -0.13 9.09
N PRO A 403 17.86 0.91 9.94
CA PRO A 403 18.15 2.30 9.54
C PRO A 403 19.60 2.55 9.08
N ASN A 404 20.57 1.83 9.65
CA ASN A 404 21.99 2.18 9.53
C ASN A 404 22.68 1.81 8.21
N LYS A 405 22.06 0.96 7.37
CA LYS A 405 22.55 0.70 6.00
C LYS A 405 21.94 1.63 4.95
N VAL A 406 20.89 2.38 5.30
CA VAL A 406 20.11 3.19 4.35
C VAL A 406 20.83 4.49 3.97
N ILE A 407 21.74 5.00 4.81
CA ILE A 407 22.34 6.32 4.59
C ILE A 407 23.50 6.30 3.57
N GLN A 408 24.19 5.17 3.35
CA GLN A 408 25.27 5.13 2.35
C GLN A 408 24.80 4.95 0.91
N SER A 409 23.63 4.36 0.64
CA SER A 409 23.13 4.24 -0.74
C SER A 409 22.42 5.50 -1.22
N ILE A 410 21.85 6.31 -0.32
CA ILE A 410 21.27 7.62 -0.68
C ILE A 410 22.38 8.66 -0.93
N ALA A 411 23.54 8.51 -0.28
CA ALA A 411 24.69 9.41 -0.48
C ALA A 411 25.61 9.00 -1.65
N ASN A 412 25.73 7.71 -1.99
CA ASN A 412 26.70 7.22 -2.99
C ASN A 412 26.09 6.64 -4.28
N HIS A 413 24.77 6.67 -4.44
CA HIS A 413 24.12 6.60 -5.76
C HIS A 413 23.32 7.88 -5.97
N SER A 414 24.06 8.98 -6.08
CA SER A 414 23.63 10.14 -6.84
C SER A 414 23.62 9.79 -8.34
N ILE A 415 22.78 8.83 -8.73
CA ILE A 415 21.97 9.02 -9.94
C ILE A 415 20.88 9.99 -9.51
N SER A 416 21.29 11.24 -9.30
CA SER A 416 20.35 12.32 -9.08
C SER A 416 19.68 12.54 -10.44
N PHE A 417 18.43 12.12 -10.58
CA PHE A 417 17.48 13.16 -10.95
C PHE A 417 17.60 14.16 -9.81
N LYS A 418 18.32 15.26 -10.05
CA LYS A 418 18.34 16.39 -9.13
C LYS A 418 16.87 16.65 -8.82
N THR A 419 16.47 16.34 -7.61
CA THR A 419 15.36 17.01 -6.95
C THR A 419 15.71 18.48 -7.12
N ILE A 420 15.08 19.14 -8.11
CA ILE A 420 15.07 20.60 -8.14
C ILE A 420 14.34 20.90 -6.84
N GLY A 421 15.10 21.27 -5.81
CA GLY A 421 14.54 21.67 -4.54
C GLY A 421 13.45 22.68 -4.83
N LEU A 422 12.22 22.32 -4.50
CA LEU A 422 11.24 23.34 -4.24
C LEU A 422 11.79 24.15 -3.07
N PRO A 423 11.76 25.49 -3.12
CA PRO A 423 12.13 26.30 -1.97
C PRO A 423 11.36 25.79 -0.75
N GLU A 424 12.05 25.64 0.39
CA GLU A 424 11.58 25.16 1.70
C GLU A 424 10.38 25.94 2.27
N ASN A 425 9.79 26.86 1.52
CA ASN A 425 8.65 27.70 1.90
C ASN A 425 7.41 27.52 1.00
N SER A 426 7.32 26.48 0.16
CA SER A 426 6.03 26.13 -0.45
C SER A 426 5.17 25.36 0.55
N ILE A 427 4.71 26.09 1.58
CA ILE A 427 3.47 25.75 2.27
C ILE A 427 2.44 25.66 1.16
N ALA A 428 2.03 24.44 0.81
CA ALA A 428 0.85 24.26 0.00
C ALA A 428 -0.27 24.96 0.77
N GLU A 429 -0.72 26.11 0.28
CA GLU A 429 -2.03 26.60 0.67
C GLU A 429 -2.99 25.45 0.40
N GLU A 430 -3.63 24.96 1.47
CA GLU A 430 -4.79 24.09 1.31
C GLU A 430 -5.71 24.78 0.31
N PRO A 431 -5.99 24.16 -0.85
CA PRO A 431 -6.80 24.80 -1.86
C PRO A 431 -8.16 25.10 -1.21
N THR A 432 -8.45 26.37 -1.02
CA THR A 432 -9.78 26.84 -0.61
C THR A 432 -10.67 26.72 -1.84
N LEU A 433 -11.11 25.50 -2.12
CA LEU A 433 -12.15 25.22 -3.11
C LEU A 433 -13.48 25.61 -2.49
N GLU A 434 -14.19 26.52 -3.15
CA GLU A 434 -15.62 26.77 -2.92
C GLU A 434 -16.34 25.41 -2.93
N LYS A 435 -17.14 25.17 -1.88
CA LYS A 435 -17.85 23.92 -1.57
C LYS A 435 -18.28 23.13 -2.82
N LYS A 436 -17.45 22.15 -3.20
CA LYS A 436 -17.92 21.04 -4.03
C LYS A 436 -18.89 20.19 -3.22
N ASP A 437 -19.82 19.56 -3.91
CA ASP A 437 -20.88 18.75 -3.31
C ASP A 437 -20.30 17.66 -2.38
N ASP A 438 -20.31 17.91 -1.06
CA ASP A 438 -19.84 16.98 -0.02
C ASP A 438 -20.56 15.61 -0.07
N ASN A 439 -21.63 15.51 -0.89
CA ASN A 439 -22.35 14.26 -1.13
C ASN A 439 -21.52 13.22 -1.90
N TYR A 440 -20.49 13.57 -2.66
CA TYR A 440 -19.75 12.59 -3.47
C TYR A 440 -18.24 12.69 -3.29
N THR A 441 -17.55 11.59 -3.56
CA THR A 441 -16.09 11.52 -3.59
C THR A 441 -15.63 10.78 -4.85
N VAL A 442 -14.39 11.01 -5.25
CA VAL A 442 -13.78 10.30 -6.39
C VAL A 442 -13.29 8.94 -5.91
N LEU A 443 -13.69 7.89 -6.62
CA LEU A 443 -13.32 6.50 -6.34
C LEU A 443 -12.32 5.94 -7.36
N GLY A 444 -12.13 6.62 -8.49
CA GLY A 444 -11.13 6.25 -9.49
C GLY A 444 -11.05 7.28 -10.60
N VAL A 445 -9.98 7.22 -11.38
CA VAL A 445 -9.65 8.20 -12.41
C VAL A 445 -9.11 7.55 -13.67
N TRP A 446 -9.45 8.09 -14.83
CA TRP A 446 -8.77 7.82 -16.09
C TRP A 446 -7.79 8.94 -16.41
N ILE A 447 -6.58 8.58 -16.76
CA ILE A 447 -5.46 9.48 -16.99
C ILE A 447 -4.94 9.28 -18.41
N SER A 448 -4.62 10.37 -19.09
CA SER A 448 -3.92 10.35 -20.37
C SER A 448 -2.68 11.21 -20.29
N ASN A 449 -1.63 10.85 -21.04
CA ASN A 449 -0.48 11.75 -21.15
C ASN A 449 -0.81 12.90 -22.08
N TRP A 450 -0.08 14.00 -21.92
CA TRP A 450 -0.24 15.17 -22.76
C TRP A 450 0.07 14.93 -24.24
N SER A 451 1.05 14.10 -24.55
CA SER A 451 1.39 13.76 -25.94
C SER A 451 0.39 12.80 -26.61
N ASP A 452 -0.51 12.20 -25.84
CA ASP A 452 -1.64 11.43 -26.37
C ASP A 452 -2.82 12.35 -26.75
N LEU A 453 -2.76 13.62 -26.33
CA LEU A 453 -3.72 14.67 -26.64
C LEU A 453 -3.15 15.70 -27.61
N PHE A 454 -1.85 15.98 -27.55
CA PHE A 454 -1.18 16.99 -28.36
C PHE A 454 0.00 16.40 -29.14
N PRO A 455 -0.09 16.25 -30.47
CA PRO A 455 0.94 15.55 -31.25
C PRO A 455 2.29 16.30 -31.20
N TRP A 456 2.32 17.63 -31.18
CA TRP A 456 3.56 18.41 -31.09
C TRP A 456 4.29 18.29 -29.73
N MET A 457 3.69 17.60 -28.75
CA MET A 457 4.35 17.22 -27.50
C MET A 457 4.93 15.81 -27.55
N ALA A 458 5.10 15.24 -28.75
CA ALA A 458 5.61 13.89 -28.94
C ALA A 458 6.89 13.62 -28.15
N THR A 459 6.91 12.50 -27.44
CA THR A 459 7.97 12.12 -26.51
C THR A 459 8.14 10.61 -26.43
N GLY A 460 9.21 10.17 -25.77
CA GLY A 460 9.42 8.76 -25.42
C GLY A 460 9.28 8.53 -23.92
N TYR A 461 8.68 7.40 -23.59
CA TYR A 461 8.49 6.90 -22.23
C TYR A 461 9.47 5.77 -21.98
N LEU A 462 10.26 5.91 -20.92
CA LEU A 462 11.12 4.84 -20.43
C LEU A 462 10.24 3.78 -19.73
N ASN A 463 10.21 2.57 -20.28
CA ASN A 463 9.52 1.41 -19.69
C ASN A 463 10.45 0.54 -18.84
N ALA A 464 11.64 1.05 -18.49
CA ALA A 464 12.56 0.42 -17.55
C ALA A 464 12.32 0.98 -16.13
N ILE A 465 12.53 0.11 -15.13
CA ILE A 465 12.56 0.50 -13.72
C ILE A 465 13.99 0.19 -13.26
N ASP A 466 14.82 1.23 -13.31
CA ASP A 466 16.23 1.17 -12.97
C ASP A 466 16.51 1.56 -11.51
N ASP A 467 15.46 2.01 -10.80
CA ASP A 467 15.49 2.20 -9.36
C ASP A 467 14.14 1.81 -8.73
N VAL A 468 14.18 0.98 -7.71
CA VAL A 468 13.02 0.57 -6.89
C VAL A 468 13.14 1.09 -5.45
N SER A 469 14.05 2.03 -5.17
CA SER A 469 14.38 2.50 -3.83
C SER A 469 13.17 3.07 -3.08
N SER A 470 12.37 3.93 -3.72
CA SER A 470 11.17 4.55 -3.14
C SER A 470 10.09 3.50 -2.83
N THR A 471 9.85 2.58 -3.76
CA THR A 471 9.00 1.41 -3.55
C THR A 471 9.50 0.56 -2.38
N GLN A 472 10.79 0.25 -2.36
CA GLN A 472 11.39 -0.56 -1.32
C GLN A 472 11.27 0.14 0.04
N ALA A 473 11.36 1.46 0.11
CA ALA A 473 11.14 2.22 1.34
C ALA A 473 9.71 2.06 1.87
N ILE A 474 8.69 2.13 1.01
CA ILE A 474 7.29 1.90 1.39
C ILE A 474 7.11 0.47 1.93
N ILE A 475 7.65 -0.54 1.23
CA ILE A 475 7.53 -1.94 1.68
C ILE A 475 8.31 -2.17 2.98
N LYS A 476 9.45 -1.51 3.19
CA LYS A 476 10.19 -1.57 4.45
C LYS A 476 9.39 -1.01 5.63
N LYS A 477 8.67 0.12 5.45
CA LYS A 477 7.79 0.67 6.48
C LYS A 477 6.73 -0.37 6.88
N GLN A 478 6.12 -1.02 5.90
CA GLN A 478 5.14 -2.08 6.15
C GLN A 478 5.76 -3.31 6.83
N CYS A 479 6.95 -3.72 6.40
CA CYS A 479 7.68 -4.82 7.01
C CYS A 479 7.98 -4.55 8.49
N MET A 480 8.39 -3.32 8.83
CA MET A 480 8.66 -2.91 10.21
C MET A 480 7.41 -2.95 11.09
N ILE A 481 6.28 -2.46 10.57
CA ILE A 481 4.98 -2.52 11.26
C ILE A 481 4.68 -3.99 11.60
N GLN A 482 4.75 -4.89 10.61
CA GLN A 482 4.45 -6.31 10.81
C GLN A 482 5.43 -6.99 11.77
N ASP A 483 6.73 -6.67 11.67
CA ASP A 483 7.74 -7.20 12.58
C ASP A 483 7.45 -6.79 14.03
N PHE A 484 7.18 -5.50 14.28
CA PHE A 484 6.86 -5.00 15.61
C PHE A 484 5.60 -5.61 16.19
N LEU A 485 4.56 -5.81 15.38
CA LEU A 485 3.35 -6.48 15.82
C LEU A 485 3.58 -7.96 16.15
N THR A 486 4.37 -8.65 15.33
CA THR A 486 4.77 -10.05 15.55
C THR A 486 5.54 -10.19 16.85
N LEU A 487 6.52 -9.33 17.07
CA LEU A 487 7.35 -9.33 18.27
C LEU A 487 6.51 -8.96 19.50
N GLY A 488 5.71 -7.90 19.43
CA GLY A 488 4.81 -7.52 20.51
C GLY A 488 3.85 -8.65 20.89
N LYS A 489 3.27 -9.37 19.91
CA LYS A 489 2.43 -10.56 20.15
C LYS A 489 3.21 -11.64 20.88
N THR A 490 4.41 -11.93 20.41
CA THR A 490 5.29 -12.96 20.94
C THR A 490 5.60 -12.70 22.42
N TYR A 491 5.98 -11.48 22.78
CA TYR A 491 6.32 -11.14 24.16
C TYR A 491 5.09 -11.03 25.07
N PHE A 492 3.93 -10.57 24.59
CA PHE A 492 2.69 -10.68 25.36
C PHE A 492 2.31 -12.14 25.65
N MET A 493 2.51 -13.04 24.69
CA MET A 493 2.27 -14.47 24.89
C MET A 493 3.25 -15.10 25.89
N LEU A 494 4.51 -14.66 25.89
CA LEU A 494 5.50 -15.07 26.90
C LEU A 494 5.13 -14.55 28.29
N ASP A 495 4.64 -13.32 28.41
CA ASP A 495 4.17 -12.79 29.69
C ASP A 495 3.03 -13.65 30.27
N ALA A 496 2.00 -13.90 29.46
CA ALA A 496 0.85 -14.71 29.85
C ALA A 496 1.17 -16.17 30.17
N SER A 497 2.33 -16.67 29.72
CA SER A 497 2.80 -18.01 30.05
C SER A 497 3.19 -18.17 31.52
N GLY A 498 3.45 -17.07 32.23
CA GLY A 498 4.03 -17.09 33.57
C GLY A 498 5.48 -17.59 33.62
N ILE A 499 6.18 -17.64 32.47
CA ILE A 499 7.63 -17.83 32.41
C ILE A 499 8.30 -16.57 32.98
N SER A 500 9.30 -16.75 33.83
CA SER A 500 10.05 -15.65 34.44
C SER A 500 10.98 -15.00 33.43
N HIS A 501 10.85 -13.68 33.24
CA HIS A 501 11.75 -12.86 32.41
C HIS A 501 13.14 -12.70 33.03
N ASN A 502 13.22 -12.72 34.38
CA ASN A 502 14.47 -12.57 35.12
C ASN A 502 15.49 -13.66 34.76
N ASP A 503 15.01 -14.89 34.52
CA ASP A 503 15.88 -16.02 34.19
C ASP A 503 16.51 -15.91 32.79
N PHE A 504 15.97 -15.04 31.94
CA PHE A 504 16.54 -14.69 30.64
C PHE A 504 17.37 -13.40 30.65
N ASN A 505 17.50 -12.74 31.81
CA ASN A 505 18.09 -11.40 31.96
C ASN A 505 17.45 -10.38 31.02
N MET A 506 16.12 -10.28 31.11
CA MET A 506 15.30 -9.37 30.28
C MET A 506 14.48 -8.46 31.19
N ASP A 507 14.14 -7.29 30.69
CA ASP A 507 13.03 -6.48 31.17
C ASP A 507 11.73 -7.30 31.11
N SER A 508 10.69 -6.84 31.81
CA SER A 508 9.41 -7.54 31.78
C SER A 508 8.92 -7.71 30.34
N PHE A 509 8.44 -8.92 30.02
CA PHE A 509 7.97 -9.23 28.67
C PHE A 509 6.87 -8.26 28.20
N THR A 510 6.00 -7.84 29.12
CA THR A 510 5.00 -6.78 28.88
C THR A 510 5.63 -5.44 28.45
N GLN A 511 6.69 -4.95 29.10
CA GLN A 511 7.34 -3.69 28.71
C GLN A 511 7.94 -3.77 27.30
N ILE A 512 8.61 -4.88 26.98
CA ILE A 512 9.16 -5.13 25.64
C ILE A 512 8.03 -5.16 24.61
N ALA A 513 6.93 -5.87 24.91
CA ALA A 513 5.78 -5.98 24.03
C ALA A 513 5.09 -4.63 23.75
N VAL A 514 4.89 -3.82 24.80
CA VAL A 514 4.33 -2.46 24.70
C VAL A 514 5.23 -1.56 23.87
N SER A 515 6.55 -1.67 24.02
CA SER A 515 7.52 -0.89 23.24
C SER A 515 7.34 -1.14 21.74
N PHE A 516 7.29 -2.40 21.29
CA PHE A 516 7.02 -2.72 19.89
C PHE A 516 5.64 -2.25 19.42
N SER A 517 4.60 -2.50 20.23
CA SER A 517 3.21 -2.11 19.92
C SER A 517 3.06 -0.62 19.66
N LYS A 518 3.67 0.20 20.53
CA LYS A 518 3.64 1.66 20.46
C LYS A 518 4.31 2.15 19.17
N GLN A 519 5.49 1.61 18.85
CA GLN A 519 6.22 2.04 17.66
C GLN A 519 5.58 1.58 16.36
N ALA A 520 4.89 0.43 16.34
CA ALA A 520 4.06 0.05 15.20
C ALA A 520 2.95 1.07 14.93
N GLY A 521 2.30 1.57 16.00
CA GLY A 521 1.32 2.66 15.92
C GLY A 521 1.93 3.95 15.40
N TYR A 522 3.09 4.36 15.91
CA TYR A 522 3.80 5.56 15.47
C TYR A 522 4.12 5.55 13.97
N ILE A 523 4.62 4.43 13.43
CA ILE A 523 4.95 4.32 11.99
C ILE A 523 3.70 4.50 11.14
N ARG A 524 2.57 3.91 11.56
CA ARG A 524 1.29 4.06 10.85
C ARG A 524 0.83 5.51 10.85
N ASP A 525 0.87 6.17 12.01
CA ASP A 525 0.34 7.51 12.17
C ASP A 525 1.25 8.58 11.51
N ASN A 526 2.50 8.23 11.18
CA ASN A 526 3.50 9.08 10.53
C ASN A 526 4.04 8.47 9.23
N PHE A 527 3.22 7.69 8.51
CA PHE A 527 3.66 6.84 7.41
C PHE A 527 4.39 7.61 6.30
N ASP A 528 3.96 8.84 6.01
CA ASP A 528 4.54 9.67 4.95
C ASP A 528 5.88 10.31 5.32
N ALA A 529 6.29 10.29 6.59
CA ALA A 529 7.56 10.87 7.02
C ALA A 529 8.76 10.05 6.50
N GLU A 530 9.78 10.74 5.99
CA GLU A 530 11.00 10.10 5.44
C GLU A 530 11.80 9.37 6.53
N ASN A 531 11.88 9.94 7.73
CA ASN A 531 12.66 9.41 8.85
C ASN A 531 11.87 8.46 9.77
N VAL A 532 10.65 8.06 9.39
CA VAL A 532 9.73 7.31 10.27
C VAL A 532 10.32 5.99 10.77
N ILE A 533 11.02 5.24 9.91
CA ILE A 533 11.67 3.97 10.28
C ILE A 533 12.74 4.19 11.34
N LYS A 534 13.58 5.22 11.16
CA LYS A 534 14.66 5.53 12.09
C LYS A 534 14.10 5.97 13.45
N ASN A 535 13.16 6.91 13.44
CA ASN A 535 12.54 7.42 14.67
C ASN A 535 11.83 6.30 15.44
N ALA A 536 11.08 5.44 14.74
CA ALA A 536 10.40 4.31 15.38
C ALA A 536 11.38 3.30 15.99
N PHE A 537 12.53 3.07 15.36
CA PHE A 537 13.59 2.21 15.91
C PHE A 537 14.24 2.85 17.15
N ASP A 538 14.62 4.12 17.07
CA ASP A 538 15.32 4.85 18.13
C ASP A 538 14.44 5.00 19.40
N GLU A 539 13.12 5.07 19.23
CA GLU A 539 12.13 5.17 20.31
C GLU A 539 11.69 3.80 20.88
N LEU A 540 12.27 2.69 20.41
CA LEU A 540 12.17 1.41 21.11
C LEU A 540 12.97 1.44 22.41
N SER A 541 12.56 0.63 23.40
CA SER A 541 13.39 0.35 24.58
C SER A 541 14.72 -0.30 24.16
N ILE A 542 15.77 -0.14 24.98
CA ILE A 542 17.12 -0.67 24.69
C ILE A 542 17.09 -2.17 24.39
N GLU A 543 16.32 -2.94 25.16
CA GLU A 543 16.18 -4.37 24.92
C GLU A 543 15.40 -4.70 23.64
N ALA A 544 14.31 -3.98 23.38
CA ALA A 544 13.54 -4.13 22.15
C ALA A 544 14.38 -3.79 20.90
N GLN A 545 15.25 -2.78 20.97
CA GLN A 545 16.21 -2.47 19.90
C GLN A 545 17.13 -3.67 19.62
N LYS A 546 17.77 -4.23 20.67
CA LYS A 546 18.66 -5.41 20.54
C LYS A 546 17.94 -6.61 19.93
N ILE A 547 16.73 -6.88 20.41
CA ILE A 547 15.87 -7.96 19.90
C ILE A 547 15.55 -7.73 18.43
N TYR A 548 15.12 -6.52 18.05
CA TYR A 548 14.75 -6.21 16.67
C TYR A 548 15.94 -6.23 15.71
N THR A 549 17.11 -5.74 16.14
CA THR A 549 18.36 -5.87 15.36
C THR A 549 18.64 -7.33 15.03
N LYS A 550 18.46 -8.24 15.99
CA LYS A 550 18.61 -9.68 15.75
C LYS A 550 17.48 -10.28 14.91
N TRP A 551 16.24 -9.85 15.09
CA TRP A 551 15.11 -10.24 14.25
C TRP A 551 15.36 -9.88 12.77
N ASN A 552 15.84 -8.65 12.51
CA ASN A 552 16.19 -8.18 11.16
C ASN A 552 17.47 -8.84 10.60
N ASP A 553 18.38 -9.32 11.46
CA ASP A 553 19.53 -10.13 11.02
C ASP A 553 19.13 -11.59 10.68
N ILE A 554 18.12 -12.13 11.38
CA ILE A 554 17.57 -13.49 11.16
C ILE A 554 16.24 -13.42 10.40
N LYS A 555 16.25 -12.73 9.25
CA LYS A 555 15.06 -12.39 8.45
C LYS A 555 14.14 -13.56 8.13
N PHE A 556 14.69 -14.77 8.01
CA PHE A 556 13.89 -15.95 7.73
C PHE A 556 12.86 -16.28 8.83
N LEU A 557 13.03 -15.77 10.06
CA LEU A 557 12.03 -15.92 11.12
C LEU A 557 10.72 -15.19 10.82
N ARG A 558 10.74 -14.18 9.95
CA ARG A 558 9.51 -13.59 9.38
C ARG A 558 8.71 -14.60 8.56
N SER A 559 9.32 -15.69 8.09
CA SER A 559 8.55 -16.77 7.44
C SER A 559 7.88 -17.71 8.44
N ALA A 560 7.99 -17.50 9.76
CA ALA A 560 7.34 -18.31 10.78
C ALA A 560 5.89 -17.84 11.05
N GLU A 561 5.15 -17.41 10.02
CA GLU A 561 3.81 -16.81 10.11
C GLU A 561 2.78 -17.73 10.77
N LEU A 562 2.93 -19.04 10.61
CA LEU A 562 2.13 -20.09 11.26
C LEU A 562 2.94 -20.83 12.36
N GLY A 563 4.00 -20.20 12.86
CA GLY A 563 4.96 -20.78 13.80
C GLY A 563 6.07 -21.59 13.11
N LEU A 564 6.76 -22.38 13.92
CA LEU A 564 7.82 -23.28 13.53
C LEU A 564 7.32 -24.73 13.55
N GLY A 565 7.44 -25.41 12.41
CA GLY A 565 7.27 -26.84 12.30
C GLY A 565 8.48 -27.57 12.85
N ILE A 566 8.28 -28.60 13.66
CA ILE A 566 9.35 -29.33 14.33
C ILE A 566 9.59 -30.67 13.63
N MET A 567 10.85 -30.97 13.31
CA MET A 567 11.27 -32.27 12.80
C MET A 567 12.38 -32.84 13.67
N TYR A 568 12.17 -34.06 14.17
CA TYR A 568 13.16 -34.87 14.88
C TYR A 568 13.67 -35.98 13.96
N GLU A 569 15.00 -36.08 13.83
CA GLU A 569 15.70 -37.04 12.95
C GLU A 569 15.20 -37.06 11.50
N GLY A 570 14.62 -35.94 11.04
CA GLY A 570 14.01 -35.80 9.71
C GLY A 570 12.79 -36.69 9.46
N LYS A 571 12.22 -37.34 10.49
CA LYS A 571 11.13 -38.32 10.32
C LYS A 571 9.90 -38.03 11.17
N LYS A 572 10.07 -37.53 12.39
CA LYS A 572 8.98 -37.38 13.37
C LYS A 572 8.69 -35.91 13.68
N SER A 573 7.42 -35.59 13.94
CA SER A 573 6.95 -34.28 14.42
C SER A 573 6.07 -34.45 15.67
N VAL A 574 5.76 -33.36 16.36
CA VAL A 574 5.09 -33.35 17.67
C VAL A 574 3.57 -33.30 17.49
N THR A 575 2.85 -34.24 18.08
CA THR A 575 1.38 -34.30 18.05
C THR A 575 0.75 -33.60 19.26
N GLY A 576 -0.57 -33.36 19.20
CA GLY A 576 -1.35 -32.83 20.33
C GLY A 576 -1.54 -33.79 21.52
N THR A 577 -1.05 -35.02 21.44
CA THR A 577 -1.30 -36.05 22.46
C THR A 577 -0.28 -35.94 23.60
N VAL A 578 -0.76 -35.68 24.82
CA VAL A 578 0.09 -35.71 26.03
C VAL A 578 0.29 -37.15 26.48
N ILE A 579 1.55 -37.57 26.63
CA ILE A 579 1.94 -38.89 27.14
C ILE A 579 2.10 -38.85 28.66
N LYS A 580 2.70 -37.77 29.18
CA LYS A 580 3.08 -37.66 30.59
C LYS A 580 3.06 -36.20 31.02
N THR A 581 2.70 -35.96 32.27
CA THR A 581 2.88 -34.68 32.96
C THR A 581 3.54 -34.92 34.31
N GLU A 582 4.59 -34.16 34.61
CA GLU A 582 5.25 -34.17 35.91
C GLU A 582 5.11 -32.79 36.56
N HIS A 583 4.66 -32.79 37.82
CA HIS A 583 4.58 -31.61 38.65
C HIS A 583 5.72 -31.66 39.68
N SER A 584 6.78 -30.92 39.40
CA SER A 584 7.89 -30.67 40.34
C SER A 584 7.93 -29.18 40.68
N THR A 585 9.10 -28.62 41.01
CA THR A 585 9.29 -27.15 41.09
C THR A 585 8.83 -26.45 39.81
N TYR A 586 9.01 -27.08 38.65
CA TYR A 586 8.44 -26.66 37.38
C TYR A 586 7.67 -27.81 36.74
N THR A 587 6.53 -27.49 36.13
CA THR A 587 5.77 -28.48 35.35
C THR A 587 6.55 -28.87 34.10
N LYS A 588 6.58 -30.17 33.80
CA LYS A 588 7.09 -30.75 32.56
C LYS A 588 5.97 -31.56 31.90
N VAL A 589 5.83 -31.43 30.58
CA VAL A 589 4.82 -32.14 29.80
C VAL A 589 5.49 -32.82 28.61
N TRP A 590 5.16 -34.09 28.39
CA TRP A 590 5.64 -34.89 27.28
C TRP A 590 4.54 -35.03 26.24
N TYR A 591 4.85 -34.69 25.00
CA TYR A 591 3.97 -34.84 23.84
C TYR A 591 4.47 -35.96 22.96
N LYS A 592 3.54 -36.78 22.45
CA LYS A 592 3.84 -37.86 21.52
C LYS A 592 4.40 -37.32 20.22
N THR A 593 5.43 -37.96 19.69
CA THR A 593 5.94 -37.75 18.34
C THR A 593 5.35 -38.78 17.37
N ASP A 594 5.11 -38.39 16.12
CA ASP A 594 4.59 -39.27 15.06
C ASP A 594 5.25 -38.96 13.72
N ASN A 595 5.16 -39.89 12.77
CA ASN A 595 5.79 -39.75 11.47
C ASN A 595 5.20 -38.57 10.69
N CYS A 596 6.06 -37.67 10.23
CA CYS A 596 5.70 -36.50 9.44
C CYS A 596 6.27 -36.63 8.03
N SER A 597 5.42 -36.60 7.01
CA SER A 597 5.79 -36.71 5.60
C SER A 597 6.32 -35.39 5.02
N PHE A 598 6.98 -34.56 5.83
CA PHE A 598 7.50 -33.28 5.39
C PHE A 598 8.59 -33.49 4.33
N LEU A 599 8.38 -32.90 3.17
CA LEU A 599 9.39 -32.73 2.13
C LEU A 599 9.78 -31.25 2.06
N PRO A 600 11.00 -30.91 1.62
CA PRO A 600 11.42 -29.52 1.47
C PRO A 600 10.36 -28.70 0.71
N LYS A 601 9.92 -27.58 1.31
CA LYS A 601 8.87 -26.66 0.83
C LYS A 601 7.42 -27.16 0.93
N ASN A 602 7.16 -28.40 1.33
CA ASN A 602 5.81 -28.91 1.54
C ASN A 602 5.32 -28.65 2.99
N TYR A 603 5.14 -27.38 3.34
CA TYR A 603 4.81 -26.96 4.70
C TYR A 603 3.42 -27.40 5.17
N SER A 604 2.51 -27.75 4.26
CA SER A 604 1.19 -28.31 4.59
C SER A 604 1.28 -29.62 5.38
N ALA A 605 2.39 -30.37 5.27
CA ALA A 605 2.63 -31.59 6.04
C ALA A 605 2.61 -31.36 7.56
N PHE A 606 2.78 -30.13 8.02
CA PHE A 606 2.67 -29.79 9.43
C PHE A 606 1.22 -29.59 9.90
N SER A 607 0.20 -29.64 9.03
CA SER A 607 -1.19 -29.28 9.35
C SER A 607 -1.67 -29.90 10.65
N ASP A 608 -1.41 -31.19 10.85
CA ASP A 608 -1.94 -31.98 11.97
C ASP A 608 -1.03 -32.02 13.19
N PHE A 609 0.14 -31.39 13.10
CA PHE A 609 1.16 -31.35 14.15
C PHE A 609 1.14 -30.02 14.93
N LEU A 610 1.67 -30.05 16.14
CA LEU A 610 1.90 -28.86 16.94
C LEU A 610 3.06 -28.03 16.37
N LYS A 611 2.93 -26.71 16.49
CA LYS A 611 3.95 -25.73 16.12
C LYS A 611 4.46 -25.05 17.39
N VAL A 612 5.63 -24.43 17.30
CA VAL A 612 6.20 -23.58 18.36
C VAL A 612 6.50 -22.19 17.83
N ILE A 613 6.62 -21.21 18.72
CA ILE A 613 6.84 -19.82 18.39
C ILE A 613 8.26 -19.44 18.82
N PRO A 614 9.09 -18.84 17.95
CA PRO A 614 10.41 -18.37 18.32
C PRO A 614 10.32 -17.08 19.14
N PHE A 615 11.25 -16.90 20.06
CA PHE A 615 11.56 -15.59 20.64
C PHE A 615 13.06 -15.40 20.79
N ILE A 616 13.48 -14.14 20.90
CA ILE A 616 14.88 -13.73 20.94
C ILE A 616 15.16 -13.03 22.27
N THR A 617 16.31 -13.27 22.90
CA THR A 617 16.74 -12.50 24.07
C THR A 617 17.56 -11.28 23.63
N PRO A 618 17.75 -10.25 24.47
CA PRO A 618 18.61 -9.10 24.16
C PRO A 618 20.06 -9.48 23.83
N ASN A 619 20.51 -10.66 24.28
CA ASN A 619 21.83 -11.22 23.94
C ASN A 619 21.86 -11.89 22.55
N GLY A 620 20.72 -12.01 21.88
CA GLY A 620 20.57 -12.66 20.58
C GLY A 620 20.39 -14.17 20.63
N ASP A 621 20.11 -14.72 21.81
CA ASP A 621 19.80 -16.15 21.94
C ASP A 621 18.38 -16.43 21.47
N VAL A 622 18.19 -17.52 20.73
CA VAL A 622 16.90 -17.91 20.18
C VAL A 622 16.37 -19.13 20.93
N TYR A 623 15.12 -19.03 21.38
CA TYR A 623 14.39 -20.10 22.04
C TYR A 623 13.04 -20.29 21.36
N ALA A 624 12.34 -21.37 21.69
CA ALA A 624 10.98 -21.59 21.23
C ALA A 624 10.07 -22.00 22.38
N PHE A 625 8.82 -21.55 22.33
CA PHE A 625 7.76 -21.93 23.26
C PHE A 625 6.52 -22.36 22.49
N GLY A 626 5.69 -23.22 23.07
CA GLY A 626 4.53 -23.73 22.37
C GLY A 626 3.45 -24.26 23.32
N PRO A 627 2.99 -25.51 23.14
CA PRO A 627 1.81 -26.03 23.81
C PRO A 627 1.86 -25.86 25.33
N SER A 628 0.70 -25.53 25.90
CA SER A 628 0.54 -25.21 27.32
C SER A 628 1.37 -24.02 27.83
N GLN A 629 1.81 -23.13 26.93
CA GLN A 629 2.60 -21.94 27.26
C GLN A 629 3.93 -22.33 27.95
N MET A 630 4.64 -23.28 27.36
CA MET A 630 5.88 -23.83 27.91
C MET A 630 7.01 -23.76 26.88
N LEU A 631 8.25 -23.67 27.38
CA LEU A 631 9.46 -23.67 26.58
C LEU A 631 9.75 -25.07 26.06
N LEU A 632 10.16 -25.15 24.79
CA LEU A 632 10.74 -26.37 24.24
C LEU A 632 12.03 -26.68 25.01
N ASN A 633 12.14 -27.89 25.55
CA ASN A 633 13.33 -28.34 26.29
C ASN A 633 14.16 -29.33 25.44
N GLN A 634 13.56 -30.46 25.06
CA GLN A 634 14.23 -31.48 24.25
C GLN A 634 13.21 -32.36 23.52
N ILE A 635 13.67 -33.10 22.52
CA ILE A 635 12.89 -34.13 21.83
C ILE A 635 13.75 -35.37 21.75
N ASN A 636 13.18 -36.52 22.10
CA ASN A 636 13.81 -37.83 22.06
C ASN A 636 12.78 -38.89 21.64
N ASP A 637 13.17 -40.16 21.71
CA ASP A 637 12.30 -41.28 21.35
C ASP A 637 11.02 -41.38 22.20
N ASP A 638 11.05 -40.92 23.45
CA ASP A 638 9.90 -40.93 24.36
C ASP A 638 8.90 -39.79 24.06
N GLY A 639 9.32 -38.76 23.31
CA GLY A 639 8.49 -37.64 22.92
C GLY A 639 9.18 -36.28 22.98
N ALA A 640 8.38 -35.22 22.78
CA ALA A 640 8.83 -33.84 22.93
C ALA A 640 8.50 -33.31 24.34
N ILE A 641 9.49 -32.77 25.03
CA ILE A 641 9.38 -32.27 26.40
C ILE A 641 9.26 -30.74 26.38
N PHE A 642 8.21 -30.24 27.03
CA PHE A 642 8.00 -28.82 27.27
C PHE A 642 7.98 -28.52 28.76
N SER A 643 8.55 -27.39 29.18
CA SER A 643 8.58 -26.96 30.58
C SER A 643 8.54 -25.45 30.74
N LYS A 644 8.04 -24.97 31.89
CA LYS A 644 8.19 -23.56 32.28
C LYS A 644 9.58 -23.24 32.86
N ASN A 645 10.45 -24.23 33.03
CA ASN A 645 11.79 -24.02 33.56
C ASN A 645 12.72 -23.41 32.49
N PRO A 646 13.15 -22.15 32.63
CA PRO A 646 14.01 -21.48 31.66
C PRO A 646 15.44 -22.04 31.63
N LEU A 647 15.94 -22.61 32.73
CA LEU A 647 17.31 -23.12 32.84
C LEU A 647 17.59 -24.35 31.98
N ILE A 648 16.53 -25.05 31.57
CA ILE A 648 16.61 -26.25 30.72
C ILE A 648 15.98 -26.01 29.34
N ALA A 649 15.72 -24.75 28.98
CA ALA A 649 15.15 -24.42 27.68
C ALA A 649 16.16 -24.72 26.55
N ALA A 650 15.64 -25.21 25.41
CA ALA A 650 16.44 -25.46 24.23
C ALA A 650 16.91 -24.15 23.61
N LYS A 651 18.15 -23.74 23.90
CA LYS A 651 18.83 -22.70 23.13
C LYS A 651 19.11 -23.20 21.72
N LEU A 652 18.49 -22.57 20.72
CA LEU A 652 18.52 -22.94 19.32
C LEU A 652 19.67 -22.24 18.59
N THR A 653 20.33 -22.96 17.69
CA THR A 653 21.33 -22.40 16.77
C THR A 653 20.69 -21.98 15.46
N VAL A 654 21.09 -20.83 14.94
CA VAL A 654 20.57 -20.26 13.69
C VAL A 654 21.38 -20.75 12.50
N ASP A 655 20.73 -21.39 11.54
CA ASP A 655 21.33 -21.75 10.24
C ASP A 655 20.74 -20.84 9.16
N LYS A 656 21.46 -19.76 8.81
CA LYS A 656 21.00 -18.77 7.83
C LYS A 656 21.00 -19.30 6.40
N GLU A 657 21.91 -20.22 6.06
CA GLU A 657 21.99 -20.81 4.72
C GLU A 657 20.79 -21.72 4.46
N LYS A 658 20.48 -22.61 5.41
CA LYS A 658 19.31 -23.50 5.31
C LYS A 658 18.01 -22.84 5.75
N ARG A 659 18.08 -21.63 6.31
CA ARG A 659 16.95 -20.82 6.81
C ARG A 659 16.11 -21.57 7.85
N VAL A 660 16.78 -22.20 8.82
CA VAL A 660 16.16 -23.01 9.88
C VAL A 660 16.81 -22.75 11.25
N LEU A 661 16.12 -23.13 12.32
CA LEU A 661 16.71 -23.23 13.65
C LEU A 661 17.01 -24.69 13.99
N LYS A 662 18.04 -24.95 14.80
CA LYS A 662 18.50 -26.31 15.13
C LYS A 662 18.85 -26.50 16.59
N LYS A 663 18.72 -27.75 17.05
CA LYS A 663 19.27 -28.24 18.32
C LYS A 663 19.53 -29.75 18.21
N GLY A 664 20.79 -30.14 17.99
CA GLY A 664 21.13 -31.53 17.71
C GLY A 664 20.35 -32.05 16.49
N ASP A 665 19.63 -33.17 16.66
CA ASP A 665 18.80 -33.79 15.62
C ASP A 665 17.41 -33.15 15.43
N VAL A 666 17.12 -32.07 16.17
CA VAL A 666 15.90 -31.29 16.02
C VAL A 666 16.13 -30.13 15.06
N ILE A 667 15.28 -30.04 14.03
CA ILE A 667 15.23 -28.93 13.08
C ILE A 667 13.86 -28.26 13.15
N LEU A 668 13.86 -26.93 13.24
CA LEU A 668 12.65 -26.11 13.28
C LEU A 668 12.56 -25.28 12.00
N TYR A 669 11.46 -25.47 11.27
CA TYR A 669 11.19 -24.84 9.98
C TYR A 669 10.18 -23.70 10.13
N PRO A 670 10.52 -22.47 9.73
CA PRO A 670 9.53 -21.39 9.59
C PRO A 670 8.43 -21.78 8.61
N ILE A 671 7.19 -21.82 9.08
CA ILE A 671 6.02 -22.15 8.27
C ILE A 671 5.36 -20.86 7.79
N ARG A 672 5.40 -20.67 6.47
CA ARG A 672 4.77 -19.54 5.79
C ARG A 672 3.25 -19.63 5.80
N PHE A 673 2.63 -18.48 5.65
CA PHE A 673 1.19 -18.31 5.66
C PHE A 673 0.47 -19.10 4.56
N ASP A 674 1.05 -19.14 3.36
CA ASP A 674 0.52 -19.84 2.19
C ASP A 674 0.34 -21.36 2.37
N ALA A 675 1.03 -21.95 3.34
CA ALA A 675 0.92 -23.37 3.67
C ALA A 675 -0.49 -23.80 4.10
N ALA A 676 -1.32 -22.87 4.61
CA ALA A 676 -2.67 -23.16 5.08
C ALA A 676 -3.77 -22.90 4.03
N LYS A 677 -3.44 -22.33 2.87
CA LYS A 677 -4.40 -21.75 1.91
C LYS A 677 -5.44 -22.74 1.37
N ASP A 678 -5.04 -23.99 1.14
CA ASP A 678 -5.87 -25.03 0.52
C ASP A 678 -6.20 -26.18 1.48
N ILE A 679 -6.18 -25.93 2.79
CA ILE A 679 -6.44 -26.94 3.83
C ILE A 679 -7.80 -26.64 4.48
N PRO A 680 -8.90 -27.22 3.99
CA PRO A 680 -10.26 -26.74 4.24
C PRO A 680 -10.81 -27.01 5.66
N SER A 681 -10.09 -27.68 6.57
CA SER A 681 -10.60 -27.95 7.94
C SER A 681 -9.61 -28.48 8.99
N SER A 682 -8.32 -28.70 8.69
CA SER A 682 -7.41 -29.46 9.58
C SER A 682 -6.17 -28.72 10.10
N TRP A 683 -6.01 -27.41 9.87
CA TRP A 683 -4.81 -26.72 10.39
C TRP A 683 -4.84 -26.59 11.92
N VAL A 684 -3.96 -27.32 12.60
CA VAL A 684 -3.79 -27.28 14.05
C VAL A 684 -2.77 -26.20 14.44
N GLY A 685 -3.22 -25.08 15.00
CA GLY A 685 -2.34 -24.02 15.50
C GLY A 685 -2.83 -22.62 15.11
N GLN A 686 -2.16 -21.59 15.61
CA GLN A 686 -2.51 -20.19 15.36
C GLN A 686 -1.49 -19.50 14.46
N SER A 687 -1.93 -18.51 13.69
CA SER A 687 -1.03 -17.57 13.02
C SER A 687 -0.42 -16.60 14.05
N ILE A 688 0.86 -16.32 13.93
CA ILE A 688 1.58 -15.33 14.75
C ILE A 688 1.80 -14.01 14.01
N SER A 689 1.77 -14.02 12.68
CA SER A 689 1.98 -12.84 11.84
C SER A 689 1.48 -13.06 10.42
N THR A 690 1.33 -11.95 9.68
CA THR A 690 1.23 -11.94 8.22
C THR A 690 2.19 -10.93 7.67
N ASN A 691 3.32 -11.43 7.18
CA ASN A 691 4.40 -10.58 6.70
C ASN A 691 4.16 -10.17 5.25
N VAL A 692 5.02 -9.29 4.76
CA VAL A 692 4.82 -8.64 3.46
C VAL A 692 4.68 -9.61 2.28
N GLY A 693 5.32 -10.78 2.37
CA GLY A 693 5.21 -11.84 1.36
C GLY A 693 3.84 -12.51 1.26
N ALA A 694 3.01 -12.45 2.31
CA ALA A 694 1.65 -12.98 2.30
C ALA A 694 0.63 -12.00 1.68
N ILE A 695 1.04 -10.76 1.39
CA ILE A 695 0.12 -9.73 0.88
C ILE A 695 -0.09 -9.92 -0.63
N LYS A 696 -1.22 -10.51 -0.99
CA LYS A 696 -1.57 -10.83 -2.39
C LYS A 696 -1.53 -9.61 -3.31
N ASN A 697 -2.05 -8.46 -2.86
CA ASN A 697 -2.09 -7.24 -3.68
C ASN A 697 -0.67 -6.75 -4.02
N ILE A 698 0.27 -6.75 -3.06
CA ILE A 698 1.67 -6.38 -3.32
C ILE A 698 2.25 -7.28 -4.42
N ASN A 699 2.07 -8.59 -4.30
CA ASN A 699 2.57 -9.55 -5.27
C ASN A 699 1.89 -9.38 -6.64
N GLN A 700 0.58 -9.14 -6.69
CA GLN A 700 -0.15 -8.87 -7.93
C GLN A 700 0.30 -7.58 -8.61
N HIS A 701 0.55 -6.50 -7.86
CA HIS A 701 1.07 -5.25 -8.43
C HIS A 701 2.47 -5.45 -9.03
N LEU A 702 3.36 -6.15 -8.32
CA LEU A 702 4.69 -6.48 -8.83
C LEU A 702 4.60 -7.39 -10.08
N ASP A 703 3.71 -8.39 -10.08
CA ASP A 703 3.48 -9.28 -11.22
C ASP A 703 2.93 -8.54 -12.44
N ASN A 704 1.96 -7.65 -12.24
CA ASN A 704 1.39 -6.82 -13.30
C ASN A 704 2.45 -5.88 -13.89
N ALA A 705 3.31 -5.29 -13.06
CA ALA A 705 4.42 -4.46 -13.52
C ALA A 705 5.42 -5.29 -14.35
N ILE A 706 5.82 -6.48 -13.86
CA ILE A 706 6.73 -7.39 -14.59
C ILE A 706 6.13 -7.79 -15.94
N LYS A 707 4.84 -8.15 -15.98
CA LYS A 707 4.15 -8.53 -17.21
C LYS A 707 4.12 -7.37 -18.20
N ALA A 708 3.73 -6.18 -17.75
CA ALA A 708 3.68 -4.99 -18.58
C ALA A 708 5.06 -4.62 -19.16
N MET A 709 6.13 -4.73 -18.37
CA MET A 709 7.49 -4.47 -18.86
C MET A 709 7.93 -5.46 -19.94
N LYS A 710 7.66 -6.77 -19.77
CA LYS A 710 8.10 -7.80 -20.73
C LYS A 710 7.51 -7.62 -22.12
N ASP A 711 6.29 -7.08 -22.21
CA ASP A 711 5.61 -6.87 -23.48
C ASP A 711 6.13 -5.62 -24.22
N LEU A 712 6.83 -4.72 -23.52
CA LEU A 712 7.29 -3.43 -24.03
C LEU A 712 8.79 -3.42 -24.37
N ASN A 713 9.15 -2.52 -25.27
CA ASN A 713 10.56 -2.16 -25.49
C ASN A 713 11.03 -1.20 -24.38
N VAL A 714 12.33 -0.99 -24.23
CA VAL A 714 12.91 -0.06 -23.24
C VAL A 714 12.27 1.33 -23.37
N TYR A 715 12.01 1.76 -24.60
CA TYR A 715 11.21 2.96 -24.86
C TYR A 715 9.92 2.64 -25.61
N SER A 716 8.84 3.29 -25.19
CA SER A 716 7.62 3.47 -25.98
C SER A 716 7.59 4.90 -26.48
N PHE A 717 7.11 5.13 -27.70
CA PHE A 717 7.04 6.46 -28.30
C PHE A 717 5.60 6.89 -28.43
N SER A 718 5.25 8.10 -27.99
CA SER A 718 3.88 8.62 -28.07
C SER A 718 3.38 8.77 -29.52
N SER A 719 4.30 8.81 -30.49
CA SER A 719 3.99 8.86 -31.92
C SER A 719 3.14 7.69 -32.39
N SER A 720 3.25 6.51 -31.74
CA SER A 720 2.43 5.34 -32.10
C SER A 720 0.94 5.52 -31.79
N ASN A 721 0.58 6.53 -31.00
CA ASN A 721 -0.80 6.77 -30.57
C ASN A 721 -1.57 7.65 -31.56
N TRP A 722 -0.89 8.20 -32.57
CA TRP A 722 -1.48 9.05 -33.59
C TRP A 722 -1.56 8.34 -34.94
N LYS A 723 -2.65 8.55 -35.66
CA LYS A 723 -2.77 8.06 -37.04
C LYS A 723 -1.98 8.99 -37.98
N PRO A 724 -1.23 8.45 -38.97
CA PRO A 724 -0.46 9.28 -39.90
C PRO A 724 -1.31 10.26 -40.72
N ASP A 725 -2.59 9.96 -40.93
CA ASP A 725 -3.55 10.76 -41.70
C ASP A 725 -4.42 11.70 -40.84
N TRP A 726 -4.11 11.84 -39.54
CA TRP A 726 -4.81 12.75 -38.63
C TRP A 726 -4.73 14.19 -39.13
N LYS A 727 -5.84 14.93 -39.02
CA LYS A 727 -5.93 16.35 -39.36
C LYS A 727 -6.29 17.20 -38.15
N PRO A 728 -5.80 18.45 -38.07
CA PRO A 728 -6.18 19.44 -37.05
C PRO A 728 -7.69 19.60 -36.79
N GLU A 729 -8.50 19.44 -37.83
CA GLU A 729 -9.95 19.58 -37.77
C GLU A 729 -10.67 18.32 -37.27
N ASP A 730 -9.97 17.18 -37.20
CA ASP A 730 -10.55 15.92 -36.76
C ASP A 730 -10.88 16.00 -35.26
N TYR A 731 -12.09 15.57 -34.92
CA TYR A 731 -12.48 15.36 -33.54
C TYR A 731 -11.67 14.20 -32.93
N TYR A 732 -11.39 14.30 -31.63
CA TYR A 732 -10.79 13.17 -30.93
C TYR A 732 -11.75 11.97 -30.94
N SER A 733 -11.16 10.78 -30.80
CA SER A 733 -11.92 9.57 -30.48
C SER A 733 -11.49 9.10 -29.10
N PHE A 734 -12.40 9.16 -28.12
CA PHE A 734 -12.09 8.80 -26.74
C PHE A 734 -11.64 7.33 -26.60
N SER A 735 -12.12 6.45 -27.50
CA SER A 735 -11.70 5.04 -27.55
C SER A 735 -10.33 4.83 -28.20
N ALA A 736 -9.88 5.78 -29.06
CA ALA A 736 -8.55 5.75 -29.67
C ALA A 736 -7.47 6.39 -28.78
N ILE A 737 -7.85 7.25 -27.84
CA ILE A 737 -6.91 7.87 -26.90
C ILE A 737 -6.47 6.83 -25.88
N LYS A 738 -5.15 6.72 -25.73
CA LYS A 738 -4.54 5.85 -24.74
C LYS A 738 -4.80 6.43 -23.34
N LYS A 739 -5.35 5.60 -22.46
CA LYS A 739 -5.73 6.00 -21.11
C LYS A 739 -5.36 4.92 -20.10
N GLN A 740 -5.04 5.36 -18.89
CA GLN A 740 -4.77 4.51 -17.74
C GLN A 740 -5.86 4.74 -16.69
N TYR A 741 -6.46 3.67 -16.19
CA TYR A 741 -7.32 3.74 -15.02
C TYR A 741 -6.52 3.57 -13.73
N ILE A 742 -6.85 4.33 -12.70
CA ILE A 742 -6.34 4.19 -11.33
C ILE A 742 -7.55 4.35 -10.39
N GLY A 743 -7.95 3.32 -9.65
CA GLY A 743 -9.16 3.39 -8.83
C GLY A 743 -9.20 2.44 -7.63
N ILE A 744 -9.90 2.87 -6.57
CA ILE A 744 -10.33 2.11 -5.38
C ILE A 744 -11.39 1.07 -5.74
N VAL A 745 -12.04 1.29 -6.88
CA VAL A 745 -13.05 0.44 -7.52
C VAL A 745 -12.47 -0.13 -8.83
N GLU A 746 -13.07 -1.19 -9.34
CA GLU A 746 -12.64 -1.79 -10.61
C GLU A 746 -12.94 -0.84 -11.79
N GLU A 747 -12.16 -0.98 -12.87
CA GLU A 747 -12.38 -0.17 -14.07
C GLU A 747 -13.75 -0.50 -14.70
N LEU A 748 -14.55 0.54 -14.92
CA LEU A 748 -15.83 0.42 -15.63
C LEU A 748 -15.59 0.35 -17.14
N HIS A 749 -15.37 -0.86 -17.66
CA HIS A 749 -15.04 -1.08 -19.08
C HIS A 749 -16.15 -0.68 -20.08
N ASN A 750 -17.39 -0.49 -19.62
CA ASN A 750 -18.55 -0.20 -20.49
C ASN A 750 -18.84 1.30 -20.67
N VAL A 751 -18.00 2.18 -20.13
CA VAL A 751 -18.27 3.64 -20.13
C VAL A 751 -17.78 4.33 -21.41
N PHE A 752 -16.83 3.71 -22.14
CA PHE A 752 -16.11 4.36 -23.25
C PHE A 752 -16.03 3.56 -24.54
#